data_AF-A0A974RW21-F1
#
_entry.id   AF-A0A974RW21-F1
#
_cell.length_a   1.000
_cell.length_b   1.000
_cell.length_c   1.000
_cell.angle_alpha   90.00
_cell.angle_beta   90.00
_cell.angle_gamma   90.00
#
_symmetry.space_group_name_H-M   'P 1'
#
loop_
_entity.id
_entity.type
_entity.pdbx_description
1 polymer ?
#
loop_
_entity_poly.entity_id
_entity_poly.type
_entity_poly.pdbx_seq_one_letter_code
_entity_poly.pdbx_strand_id
1 'polypeptide(L)'
;MATYYNPGTPFRRGSRFSVARNDPLGTRGVRPHKGDDWPAPAGTPIPAAADGEVIHLGFDRNGYGNYIVLEHHNNGSIVHTLYAHMQTRSPLAKGTHVTKNSSVGPVGTTGGSTGNHLHFEIRTGGTAGAPLSGTPVDPATYDISGLIDPNNTGNGNEKKNTAINSSLKFPVAQLDGKEYTADELYGLLADEDSGYYLLSANRLWHGGVHFTNKKFPQCVNDVPIRAIADGKVVAYRLNDVHEYVEQTISVTGETLAEPIKHRYSTGFCLIKHEYEIKKSEAQKVQEAEAKKQQEVQQRVQQTASQLNGQQITIKGGSRNRYSVTDGKVGANNDKYAGGTRLNIINVSETLHGDYYYAKVQQENITEEFFIALLDKEGNPLKSGGNPFFDMPQAATPNTPTQPATAQTTNNNQPSNTDGDKAKKNTDSYKLTFYSLYMHLSAYEDYLPKKGEKKQVQKQIFTIKATNLNVREKFRGEGGQAIGYISDGATIEAEINADTLKTTGNITDLKATIKSGSVTKGSTTVKQVGDVIWVPIRSGNNRYIVEALPQLPTPPKEKTRPNYWQGTVTAGVSPASKDQQNASGLEIYASKADLEKRVNRIAVLNANASNKFTYESDKVELIQSTDGKPSVLLAECKPAAGAQFSYAKGEPVAIPSVFWTTVDTGKSIIIEKLEPKQFNSVIKCDIDIKAGDALGYMGLYETPTQTGEQKSKRQVHVEVFISDEKDVNVLLNNPLKLTDGKQYIRLPKGTGLFDKPIPQSPATANATGTQPATTTPQASPAASYTLTRDHVFAIDKLTLEKDPDGKEWYVIAAEKHSGRVQKTATSPEVVNQYEWTKLGFQVVKETNSNSDGYLDLDKMPQIFKDIHTQIDTNKDGKIDESELQTALKDSDLRDQWCKFIAYHPTEWRVDTSSLIACFTKILISPFITGVRLLFGQSLLDQETKRMLKLSFWEKVGHANSTEVYHFHPVTFVEYISTTSTDMKLIWMKRVIKRYGNTVAEQFRSRIIKMGKDLQIDPNFIMACMALETVKTFDSAIKNPGSTATGLIQFMRGTAIALGTTTQALATMGVIAQLEYVEKYFVMTAKNVGVPTKDWVLEDVYCAIFTPSLIKQNLDYIAYSRGSEAYEKNQGHDRNKDGNITKREIAQNIQIYYREGFKEIA
;
A
#
# COMPACT_ATOMS: atom_id res chain seq x y z
N MET A 1 -26.14 8.09 18.22
CA MET A 1 -26.45 8.46 19.62
C MET A 1 -25.13 8.77 20.31
N ALA A 2 -25.12 9.69 21.28
CA ALA A 2 -23.91 9.95 22.05
C ALA A 2 -23.46 8.70 22.80
N THR A 3 -22.15 8.42 22.78
CA THR A 3 -21.52 7.28 23.46
C THR A 3 -20.55 7.82 24.50
N TYR A 4 -20.70 7.46 25.76
CA TYR A 4 -19.78 7.89 26.84
C TYR A 4 -18.81 6.77 27.19
N TYR A 5 -17.66 7.08 27.81
CA TYR A 5 -16.73 6.03 28.21
C TYR A 5 -17.32 5.19 29.35
N ASN A 6 -17.29 3.88 29.13
CA ASN A 6 -17.63 2.86 30.10
C ASN A 6 -16.71 1.65 29.84
N PRO A 7 -15.75 1.33 30.71
CA PRO A 7 -14.84 0.21 30.53
C PRO A 7 -15.50 -1.18 30.71
N GLY A 8 -16.80 -1.24 31.01
CA GLY A 8 -17.58 -2.48 31.06
C GLY A 8 -17.29 -3.34 32.31
N THR A 9 -17.85 -4.55 32.37
CA THR A 9 -17.56 -5.48 33.47
C THR A 9 -16.12 -6.00 33.38
N PRO A 10 -15.35 -6.10 34.49
CA PRO A 10 -15.80 -6.05 35.89
C PRO A 10 -15.78 -4.67 36.56
N PHE A 11 -15.47 -3.60 35.82
CA PHE A 11 -15.41 -2.25 36.37
C PHE A 11 -16.77 -1.78 36.88
N ARG A 12 -16.75 -1.00 37.97
CA ARG A 12 -17.90 -0.24 38.49
C ARG A 12 -17.52 1.23 38.54
N ARG A 13 -18.46 2.15 38.32
CA ARG A 13 -18.16 3.59 38.46
C ARG A 13 -18.06 3.93 39.95
N GLY A 14 -16.91 4.45 40.36
CA GLY A 14 -16.61 4.87 41.73
C GLY A 14 -16.79 6.38 41.89
N SER A 15 -15.70 7.11 42.10
CA SER A 15 -15.74 8.58 42.11
C SER A 15 -15.90 9.13 40.69
N ARG A 16 -16.73 10.16 40.54
CA ARG A 16 -16.84 10.91 39.27
C ARG A 16 -15.81 12.03 39.16
N PHE A 17 -15.67 12.59 37.96
CA PHE A 17 -15.10 13.92 37.74
C PHE A 17 -15.74 14.96 38.68
N SER A 18 -14.95 15.90 39.20
CA SER A 18 -15.44 17.01 40.00
C SER A 18 -14.42 18.14 40.07
N VAL A 19 -14.84 19.37 39.83
CA VAL A 19 -13.98 20.56 40.02
C VAL A 19 -13.62 20.82 41.49
N ALA A 20 -14.32 20.18 42.45
CA ALA A 20 -14.10 20.31 43.89
C ALA A 20 -14.43 19.00 44.63
N ARG A 21 -13.46 18.07 44.72
CA ARG A 21 -13.56 16.84 45.53
C ARG A 21 -12.76 17.00 46.82
N ASN A 22 -13.25 16.51 47.96
CA ASN A 22 -12.41 16.39 49.16
C ASN A 22 -11.34 15.31 48.94
N ASP A 23 -10.10 15.57 49.34
CA ASP A 23 -8.95 14.67 49.19
C ASP A 23 -9.19 13.29 49.83
N PRO A 24 -9.27 12.18 49.06
CA PRO A 24 -9.47 10.84 49.60
C PRO A 24 -8.32 10.34 50.49
N LEU A 25 -7.13 10.95 50.36
CA LEU A 25 -5.97 10.67 51.20
C LEU A 25 -5.93 11.57 52.46
N GLY A 26 -6.98 12.35 52.71
CA GLY A 26 -7.24 13.04 53.99
C GLY A 26 -6.24 14.11 54.40
N THR A 27 -5.29 14.51 53.54
CA THR A 27 -4.15 15.35 53.95
C THR A 27 -4.15 16.76 53.39
N ARG A 28 -4.90 17.07 52.30
CA ARG A 28 -4.72 18.33 51.55
C ARG A 28 -6.00 19.05 51.08
N GLY A 29 -7.13 18.86 51.78
CA GLY A 29 -8.35 19.67 51.59
C GLY A 29 -9.09 19.41 50.26
N VAL A 30 -9.67 20.46 49.66
CA VAL A 30 -10.42 20.37 48.40
C VAL A 30 -9.46 20.35 47.21
N ARG A 31 -9.62 19.39 46.30
CA ARG A 31 -8.81 19.21 45.08
C ARG A 31 -9.69 18.82 43.88
N PRO A 32 -9.45 19.38 42.68
CA PRO A 32 -10.16 18.94 41.48
C PRO A 32 -9.84 17.48 41.13
N HIS A 33 -10.88 16.69 40.92
CA HIS A 33 -10.80 15.34 40.37
C HIS A 33 -11.03 15.38 38.86
N LYS A 34 -9.99 15.05 38.10
CA LYS A 34 -9.86 15.35 36.66
C LYS A 34 -10.38 14.26 35.73
N GLY A 35 -10.93 13.18 36.27
CA GLY A 35 -11.42 12.02 35.54
C GLY A 35 -12.47 11.23 36.33
N ASP A 36 -12.88 10.08 35.82
CA ASP A 36 -13.71 9.10 36.55
C ASP A 36 -12.82 7.97 37.10
N ASP A 37 -13.03 7.61 38.37
CA ASP A 37 -12.42 6.45 39.01
C ASP A 37 -13.34 5.23 38.83
N TRP A 38 -12.80 4.15 38.28
CA TRP A 38 -13.50 2.89 38.01
C TRP A 38 -12.86 1.72 38.76
N PRO A 39 -13.30 1.41 40.00
CA PRO A 39 -12.85 0.23 40.74
C PRO A 39 -13.05 -1.09 39.99
N ALA A 40 -12.00 -1.91 39.99
CA ALA A 40 -11.94 -3.25 39.42
C ALA A 40 -10.81 -4.07 40.10
N PRO A 41 -10.81 -5.41 40.03
CA PRO A 41 -9.70 -6.23 40.53
C PRO A 41 -8.34 -5.85 39.91
N ALA A 42 -7.26 -6.13 40.64
CA ALA A 42 -5.91 -6.07 40.06
C ALA A 42 -5.80 -7.03 38.85
N GLY A 43 -5.00 -6.66 37.86
CA GLY A 43 -4.82 -7.44 36.64
C GLY A 43 -5.97 -7.32 35.63
N THR A 44 -7.09 -6.66 35.95
CA THR A 44 -8.17 -6.45 34.97
C THR A 44 -7.65 -5.63 33.77
N PRO A 45 -7.82 -6.10 32.51
CA PRO A 45 -7.45 -5.32 31.33
C PRO A 45 -8.24 -4.01 31.22
N ILE A 46 -7.54 -2.90 31.00
CA ILE A 46 -8.13 -1.57 30.79
C ILE A 46 -8.42 -1.40 29.29
N PRO A 47 -9.67 -1.23 28.85
CA PRO A 47 -9.99 -1.04 27.44
C PRO A 47 -9.76 0.41 26.97
N ALA A 48 -9.17 0.57 25.79
CA ALA A 48 -9.10 1.84 25.08
C ALA A 48 -10.52 2.39 24.77
N ALA A 49 -10.74 3.67 25.04
CA ALA A 49 -12.03 4.34 24.82
C ALA A 49 -12.46 4.40 23.35
N ALA A 50 -11.48 4.53 22.46
CA ALA A 50 -11.65 4.68 21.02
C ALA A 50 -10.36 4.26 20.30
N ASP A 51 -10.39 4.23 18.97
CA ASP A 51 -9.18 4.02 18.16
C ASP A 51 -8.20 5.20 18.37
N GLY A 52 -6.92 4.94 18.59
CA GLY A 52 -5.93 6.00 18.85
C GLY A 52 -4.47 5.55 18.98
N GLU A 53 -3.55 6.49 18.89
CA GLU A 53 -2.09 6.26 18.98
C GLU A 53 -1.59 6.41 20.42
N VAL A 54 -0.75 5.49 20.90
CA VAL A 54 -0.04 5.64 22.19
C VAL A 54 0.99 6.77 22.10
N ILE A 55 0.65 7.97 22.57
CA ILE A 55 1.58 9.11 22.58
C ILE A 55 2.48 9.17 23.82
N HIS A 56 2.12 8.49 24.92
CA HIS A 56 2.94 8.49 26.14
C HIS A 56 2.75 7.27 27.04
N LEU A 57 3.82 6.91 27.73
CA LEU A 57 3.92 5.84 28.74
C LEU A 57 4.72 6.41 29.91
N GLY A 58 4.07 6.62 31.06
CA GLY A 58 4.63 7.37 32.19
C GLY A 58 4.56 6.62 33.52
N PHE A 59 5.33 7.12 34.50
CA PHE A 59 5.25 6.71 35.89
C PHE A 59 5.35 7.93 36.82
N ASP A 60 4.36 8.12 37.69
CA ASP A 60 4.38 9.10 38.78
C ASP A 60 4.11 8.41 40.13
N ARG A 61 5.11 8.44 41.02
CA ARG A 61 5.06 7.82 42.34
C ARG A 61 3.98 8.41 43.26
N ASN A 62 3.62 9.68 43.10
CA ASN A 62 2.74 10.42 44.01
C ASN A 62 1.43 10.89 43.34
N GLY A 63 1.30 10.69 42.03
CA GLY A 63 0.10 10.98 41.23
C GLY A 63 -0.39 9.72 40.50
N TYR A 64 -0.34 9.73 39.16
CA TYR A 64 -0.98 8.74 38.30
C TYR A 64 -0.46 7.29 38.37
N GLY A 65 0.61 6.99 39.10
CA GLY A 65 1.22 5.65 39.10
C GLY A 65 1.79 5.31 37.73
N ASN A 66 1.75 4.04 37.32
CA ASN A 66 1.93 3.67 35.92
C ASN A 66 0.73 4.16 35.11
N TYR A 67 0.97 4.88 34.01
CA TYR A 67 -0.10 5.36 33.14
C TYR A 67 0.29 5.38 31.65
N ILE A 68 -0.73 5.41 30.81
CA ILE A 68 -0.63 5.58 29.36
C ILE A 68 -1.50 6.76 28.92
N VAL A 69 -1.13 7.39 27.81
CA VAL A 69 -1.98 8.39 27.12
C VAL A 69 -2.13 7.99 25.67
N LEU A 70 -3.38 7.87 25.21
CA LEU A 70 -3.73 7.75 23.80
C LEU A 70 -4.12 9.12 23.23
N GLU A 71 -3.81 9.33 21.95
CA GLU A 71 -4.28 10.47 21.15
C GLU A 71 -5.34 10.02 20.15
N HIS A 72 -6.37 10.85 20.01
CA HIS A 72 -7.52 10.66 19.13
C HIS A 72 -7.81 11.99 18.42
N HIS A 73 -8.43 11.92 17.24
CA HIS A 73 -9.06 13.07 16.60
C HIS A 73 -10.58 13.03 16.82
N ASN A 74 -11.20 14.21 16.91
CA ASN A 74 -12.66 14.40 16.87
C ASN A 74 -12.95 15.65 16.04
N ASN A 75 -13.52 15.50 14.84
CA ASN A 75 -13.81 16.61 13.92
C ASN A 75 -12.61 17.59 13.74
N GLY A 76 -11.40 17.04 13.58
CA GLY A 76 -10.16 17.81 13.42
C GLY A 76 -9.57 18.39 14.72
N SER A 77 -10.24 18.25 15.86
CA SER A 77 -9.72 18.61 17.18
C SER A 77 -9.02 17.43 17.86
N ILE A 78 -7.91 17.69 18.53
CA ILE A 78 -7.13 16.66 19.24
C ILE A 78 -7.70 16.42 20.64
N VAL A 79 -7.87 15.14 20.97
CA VAL A 79 -8.40 14.66 22.24
C VAL A 79 -7.43 13.62 22.80
N HIS A 80 -6.99 13.79 24.05
CA HIS A 80 -6.21 12.79 24.77
C HIS A 80 -7.11 12.00 25.72
N THR A 81 -6.89 10.69 25.79
CA THR A 81 -7.42 9.87 26.89
C THR A 81 -6.27 9.31 27.72
N LEU A 82 -6.39 9.40 29.05
CA LEU A 82 -5.38 8.93 29.99
C LEU A 82 -5.96 7.80 30.85
N TYR A 83 -5.15 6.78 31.10
CA TYR A 83 -5.51 5.60 31.87
C TYR A 83 -4.40 5.34 32.89
N ALA A 84 -4.72 5.34 34.18
CA ALA A 84 -3.73 5.43 35.26
C ALA A 84 -3.87 4.32 36.33
N HIS A 85 -2.96 4.37 37.31
CA HIS A 85 -2.79 3.47 38.46
C HIS A 85 -2.45 2.01 38.11
N MET A 86 -1.99 1.74 36.88
CA MET A 86 -1.77 0.38 36.39
C MET A 86 -0.81 -0.44 37.28
N GLN A 87 -1.07 -1.75 37.39
CA GLN A 87 -0.25 -2.66 38.22
C GLN A 87 1.20 -2.75 37.71
N THR A 88 1.37 -2.73 36.39
CA THR A 88 2.64 -2.69 35.67
C THR A 88 2.60 -1.57 34.63
N ARG A 89 3.75 -1.24 34.04
CA ARG A 89 3.78 -0.43 32.81
C ARG A 89 3.06 -1.21 31.70
N SER A 90 2.29 -0.50 30.87
CA SER A 90 1.64 -1.08 29.69
C SER A 90 2.60 -1.89 28.81
N PRO A 91 2.16 -3.03 28.22
CA PRO A 91 2.95 -3.78 27.24
C PRO A 91 3.04 -3.10 25.87
N LEU A 92 2.24 -2.05 25.62
CA LEU A 92 2.26 -1.30 24.36
C LEU A 92 3.47 -0.37 24.27
N ALA A 93 3.91 -0.06 23.05
CA ALA A 93 4.98 0.92 22.79
C ALA A 93 4.41 2.30 22.47
N LYS A 94 5.22 3.37 22.60
CA LYS A 94 4.88 4.68 22.03
C LYS A 94 4.85 4.55 20.50
N GLY A 95 3.81 5.07 19.86
CA GLY A 95 3.55 4.90 18.42
C GLY A 95 2.82 3.61 18.05
N THR A 96 2.36 2.81 19.03
CA THR A 96 1.42 1.72 18.77
C THR A 96 0.02 2.29 18.54
N HIS A 97 -0.61 1.95 17.42
CA HIS A 97 -2.03 2.18 17.20
C HIS A 97 -2.86 1.16 17.97
N VAL A 98 -3.93 1.62 18.62
CA VAL A 98 -4.76 0.84 19.53
C VAL A 98 -6.21 1.00 19.10
N THR A 99 -6.85 -0.09 18.68
CA THR A 99 -8.28 -0.07 18.36
C THR A 99 -9.11 0.00 19.64
N LYS A 100 -10.33 0.55 19.53
CA LYS A 100 -11.32 0.63 20.61
C LYS A 100 -11.51 -0.73 21.30
N ASN A 101 -11.57 -0.71 22.62
CA ASN A 101 -11.62 -1.87 23.51
C ASN A 101 -10.36 -2.75 23.58
N SER A 102 -9.30 -2.50 22.79
CA SER A 102 -8.01 -3.17 23.00
C SER A 102 -7.40 -2.79 24.36
N SER A 103 -6.70 -3.73 24.99
CA SER A 103 -6.12 -3.52 26.33
C SER A 103 -4.94 -2.56 26.28
N VAL A 104 -5.01 -1.48 27.06
CA VAL A 104 -3.91 -0.52 27.23
C VAL A 104 -3.04 -0.81 28.46
N GLY A 105 -3.40 -1.80 29.29
CA GLY A 105 -2.63 -2.22 30.47
C GLY A 105 -3.52 -2.81 31.59
N PRO A 106 -2.93 -3.41 32.63
CA PRO A 106 -3.67 -4.01 33.75
C PRO A 106 -3.97 -3.01 34.87
N VAL A 107 -5.20 -3.01 35.39
CA VAL A 107 -5.61 -2.30 36.61
C VAL A 107 -4.71 -2.65 37.79
N GLY A 108 -4.38 -1.65 38.60
CA GLY A 108 -3.69 -1.82 39.87
C GLY A 108 -3.98 -0.65 40.82
N THR A 109 -3.01 -0.37 41.70
CA THR A 109 -3.10 0.68 42.71
C THR A 109 -1.76 1.44 42.86
N THR A 110 -1.04 1.63 41.75
CA THR A 110 0.24 2.37 41.77
C THR A 110 0.03 3.89 41.83
N GLY A 111 0.95 4.62 42.44
CA GLY A 111 0.83 6.08 42.61
C GLY A 111 -0.04 6.47 43.81
N GLY A 112 -0.69 7.63 43.74
CA GLY A 112 -1.56 8.18 44.79
C GLY A 112 -2.96 7.53 44.82
N SER A 113 -3.02 6.21 44.98
CA SER A 113 -4.25 5.41 44.90
C SER A 113 -4.66 4.83 46.27
N THR A 114 -5.96 4.68 46.51
CA THR A 114 -6.53 4.08 47.74
C THR A 114 -6.94 2.61 47.59
N GLY A 115 -6.79 2.03 46.39
CA GLY A 115 -7.18 0.65 46.08
C GLY A 115 -7.25 0.39 44.57
N ASN A 116 -7.49 -0.85 44.16
CA ASN A 116 -7.44 -1.22 42.73
C ASN A 116 -8.54 -0.54 41.92
N HIS A 117 -8.16 0.34 41.00
CA HIS A 117 -9.06 1.04 40.08
C HIS A 117 -8.32 1.55 38.83
N LEU A 118 -9.07 1.76 37.76
CA LEU A 118 -8.66 2.65 36.68
C LEU A 118 -9.02 4.08 37.06
N HIS A 119 -8.08 5.02 36.99
CA HIS A 119 -8.42 6.45 36.88
C HIS A 119 -8.35 6.85 35.39
N PHE A 120 -9.45 7.40 34.87
CA PHE A 120 -9.62 7.71 33.45
C PHE A 120 -9.96 9.19 33.22
N GLU A 121 -9.12 9.92 32.48
CA GLU A 121 -9.37 11.31 32.07
C GLU A 121 -9.63 11.39 30.56
N ILE A 122 -10.54 12.28 30.15
CA ILE A 122 -10.63 12.81 28.78
C ILE A 122 -10.14 14.26 28.79
N ARG A 123 -9.33 14.63 27.80
CA ARG A 123 -8.75 15.97 27.68
C ARG A 123 -8.93 16.53 26.28
N THR A 124 -9.61 17.65 26.15
CA THR A 124 -9.92 18.31 24.87
C THR A 124 -8.99 19.49 24.60
N GLY A 125 -8.77 19.81 23.32
CA GLY A 125 -7.87 20.90 22.93
C GLY A 125 -6.40 20.56 23.21
N GLY A 126 -6.04 19.28 23.06
CA GLY A 126 -4.65 18.84 23.19
C GLY A 126 -3.77 19.34 22.05
N THR A 127 -2.46 19.36 22.28
CA THR A 127 -1.43 19.53 21.23
C THR A 127 -0.92 18.15 20.81
N ALA A 128 -0.76 17.94 19.50
CA ALA A 128 -0.42 16.64 18.92
C ALA A 128 0.88 16.06 19.50
N GLY A 129 0.86 14.79 19.90
CA GLY A 129 1.99 14.08 20.51
C GLY A 129 2.43 14.58 21.89
N ALA A 130 1.80 15.63 22.44
CA ALA A 130 2.16 16.28 23.69
C ALA A 130 1.20 15.88 24.83
N PRO A 131 1.52 14.83 25.62
CA PRO A 131 0.60 14.28 26.61
C PRO A 131 0.25 15.29 27.70
N LEU A 132 -0.96 15.15 28.26
CA LEU A 132 -1.52 16.02 29.31
C LEU A 132 -1.77 17.49 28.90
N SER A 133 -1.52 17.88 27.66
CA SER A 133 -1.65 19.28 27.21
C SER A 133 -3.11 19.76 27.12
N GLY A 134 -4.06 18.86 26.84
CA GLY A 134 -5.48 19.20 26.77
C GLY A 134 -6.12 19.45 28.15
N THR A 135 -7.22 20.21 28.14
CA THR A 135 -8.02 20.54 29.32
C THR A 135 -8.91 19.35 29.72
N PRO A 136 -8.87 18.87 30.98
CA PRO A 136 -9.74 17.80 31.44
C PRO A 136 -11.23 18.16 31.37
N VAL A 137 -12.03 17.24 30.86
CA VAL A 137 -13.50 17.33 30.77
C VAL A 137 -14.16 16.12 31.44
N ASP A 138 -15.42 16.26 31.86
CA ASP A 138 -16.17 15.18 32.52
C ASP A 138 -16.40 13.99 31.55
N PRO A 139 -15.78 12.81 31.82
CA PRO A 139 -15.94 11.63 30.97
C PRO A 139 -17.38 11.07 30.91
N ALA A 140 -18.22 11.44 31.88
CA ALA A 140 -19.62 11.05 31.93
C ALA A 140 -20.52 11.85 30.97
N THR A 141 -20.04 12.99 30.44
CA THR A 141 -20.80 13.88 29.54
C THR A 141 -20.15 14.08 28.17
N TYR A 142 -18.91 13.64 27.97
CA TYR A 142 -18.20 13.82 26.71
C TYR A 142 -18.43 12.65 25.74
N ASP A 143 -19.00 12.95 24.56
CA ASP A 143 -19.29 11.96 23.54
C ASP A 143 -18.01 11.45 22.84
N ILE A 144 -17.66 10.21 23.13
CA ILE A 144 -16.52 9.50 22.54
C ILE A 144 -16.87 8.80 21.21
N SER A 145 -18.10 8.94 20.68
CA SER A 145 -18.47 8.32 19.39
C SER A 145 -17.76 8.95 18.19
N GLY A 146 -17.37 10.22 18.29
CA GLY A 146 -16.54 10.92 17.30
C GLY A 146 -15.02 10.77 17.47
N LEU A 147 -14.54 10.01 18.48
CA LEU A 147 -13.10 9.73 18.61
C LEU A 147 -12.67 8.68 17.59
N ILE A 148 -11.78 9.09 16.70
CA ILE A 148 -11.14 8.24 15.68
C ILE A 148 -9.62 8.26 15.87
N ASP A 149 -8.93 7.26 15.34
CA ASP A 149 -7.46 7.25 15.32
C ASP A 149 -6.94 8.53 14.62
N PRO A 150 -5.85 9.16 15.09
CA PRO A 150 -5.29 10.34 14.44
C PRO A 150 -5.05 10.18 12.94
N ASN A 151 -4.78 8.95 12.47
CA ASN A 151 -4.53 8.60 11.07
C ASN A 151 -5.79 8.12 10.30
N ASN A 152 -6.97 8.06 10.92
CA ASN A 152 -8.21 7.51 10.33
C ASN A 152 -9.32 8.58 10.15
N THR A 153 -9.07 9.59 9.32
CA THR A 153 -10.00 10.72 9.10
C THR A 153 -11.09 10.40 8.06
N GLY A 154 -12.24 9.82 8.48
CA GLY A 154 -13.41 9.77 7.58
C GLY A 154 -14.63 8.92 7.99
N ASN A 155 -15.61 9.53 8.67
CA ASN A 155 -17.05 9.18 8.73
C ASN A 155 -17.49 7.71 8.80
N GLY A 156 -18.04 7.30 9.96
CA GLY A 156 -18.94 6.15 10.06
C GLY A 156 -20.40 6.59 10.30
N ASN A 157 -21.29 6.36 9.30
CA ASN A 157 -22.74 6.12 9.49
C ASN A 157 -23.49 5.85 8.16
N GLU A 158 -23.07 4.83 7.41
CA GLU A 158 -23.88 4.23 6.34
C GLU A 158 -23.81 2.70 6.44
N LYS A 159 -24.94 2.01 6.27
CA LYS A 159 -24.94 0.57 5.97
C LYS A 159 -24.48 0.39 4.51
N LYS A 160 -23.18 0.22 4.31
CA LYS A 160 -22.57 -0.12 3.02
C LYS A 160 -21.65 -1.33 3.18
N ASN A 161 -21.65 -2.24 2.20
CA ASN A 161 -20.48 -3.09 1.97
C ASN A 161 -19.27 -2.15 1.86
N THR A 162 -18.31 -2.25 2.77
CA THR A 162 -17.09 -1.44 2.68
C THR A 162 -16.22 -2.03 1.58
N ALA A 163 -16.18 -1.34 0.43
CA ALA A 163 -15.19 -1.64 -0.59
C ALA A 163 -13.80 -1.25 -0.04
N ILE A 164 -12.81 -2.09 -0.30
CA ILE A 164 -11.66 -2.26 0.59
C ILE A 164 -10.42 -1.69 -0.09
N ASN A 165 -9.69 -0.82 0.60
CA ASN A 165 -8.33 -0.43 0.21
C ASN A 165 -7.34 -1.37 0.93
N SER A 166 -7.25 -2.62 0.46
CA SER A 166 -6.34 -3.63 0.99
C SER A 166 -4.93 -3.46 0.42
N SER A 167 -3.89 -3.75 1.23
CA SER A 167 -2.56 -3.99 0.70
C SER A 167 -2.57 -5.28 -0.13
N LEU A 168 -2.60 -5.17 -1.46
CA LEU A 168 -2.63 -6.34 -2.34
C LEU A 168 -1.38 -7.23 -2.15
N LYS A 169 -1.53 -8.49 -2.54
CA LYS A 169 -0.58 -9.58 -2.34
C LYS A 169 -0.46 -10.40 -3.61
N PHE A 170 0.69 -11.02 -3.82
CA PHE A 170 0.80 -12.04 -4.86
C PHE A 170 0.32 -13.41 -4.32
N PRO A 171 -0.22 -14.30 -5.17
CA PRO A 171 -0.84 -15.55 -4.74
C PRO A 171 0.17 -16.55 -4.12
N VAL A 172 1.47 -16.33 -4.36
CA VAL A 172 2.60 -17.07 -3.80
C VAL A 172 3.53 -16.13 -3.01
N ALA A 173 4.31 -16.67 -2.08
CA ALA A 173 5.28 -15.92 -1.27
C ALA A 173 6.61 -16.67 -1.17
N GLN A 174 7.66 -15.96 -0.72
CA GLN A 174 8.95 -16.55 -0.40
C GLN A 174 8.85 -17.44 0.86
N LEU A 175 9.82 -18.34 1.07
CA LEU A 175 9.81 -19.31 2.17
C LEU A 175 9.78 -18.65 3.57
N ASP A 176 10.31 -17.43 3.70
CA ASP A 176 10.27 -16.64 4.95
C ASP A 176 9.02 -15.75 5.09
N GLY A 177 8.07 -15.86 4.15
CA GLY A 177 6.81 -15.11 4.15
C GLY A 177 6.86 -13.75 3.44
N LYS A 178 7.99 -13.34 2.86
CA LYS A 178 8.07 -12.09 2.07
C LYS A 178 7.28 -12.18 0.76
N GLU A 179 6.80 -11.03 0.31
CA GLU A 179 6.34 -10.86 -1.08
C GLU A 179 7.51 -10.96 -2.05
N TYR A 180 7.24 -11.44 -3.26
CA TYR A 180 8.08 -11.18 -4.43
C TYR A 180 7.74 -9.80 -5.04
N THR A 181 8.66 -9.23 -5.80
CA THR A 181 8.37 -8.18 -6.78
C THR A 181 7.71 -8.78 -8.04
N ALA A 182 7.06 -7.95 -8.85
CA ALA A 182 6.50 -8.40 -10.13
C ALA A 182 7.58 -8.94 -11.08
N ASP A 183 8.72 -8.26 -11.16
CA ASP A 183 9.85 -8.65 -12.02
C ASP A 183 10.49 -9.99 -11.58
N GLU A 184 10.60 -10.27 -10.28
CA GLU A 184 11.00 -11.59 -9.78
C GLU A 184 9.99 -12.68 -10.15
N LEU A 185 8.68 -12.42 -10.03
CA LEU A 185 7.64 -13.37 -10.42
C LEU A 185 7.67 -13.66 -11.92
N TYR A 186 7.82 -12.64 -12.76
CA TYR A 186 7.97 -12.84 -14.20
C TYR A 186 9.21 -13.66 -14.54
N GLY A 187 10.35 -13.40 -13.90
CA GLY A 187 11.57 -14.19 -14.07
C GLY A 187 11.43 -15.65 -13.63
N LEU A 188 10.60 -15.94 -12.61
CA LEU A 188 10.28 -17.30 -12.20
C LEU A 188 9.29 -17.99 -13.16
N LEU A 189 8.20 -17.31 -13.53
CA LEU A 189 7.17 -17.81 -14.45
C LEU A 189 7.72 -18.09 -15.85
N ALA A 190 8.67 -17.30 -16.33
CA ALA A 190 9.32 -17.49 -17.63
C ALA A 190 10.08 -18.83 -17.79
N ASP A 191 10.31 -19.56 -16.69
CA ASP A 191 10.92 -20.87 -16.66
C ASP A 191 9.96 -21.98 -16.18
N GLU A 192 8.64 -21.75 -16.13
CA GLU A 192 7.66 -22.81 -15.80
C GLU A 192 7.46 -23.82 -16.95
N ASP A 193 6.81 -24.95 -16.68
CA ASP A 193 6.45 -25.97 -17.68
C ASP A 193 5.03 -25.77 -18.28
N SER A 194 4.34 -24.67 -17.94
CA SER A 194 2.94 -24.43 -18.33
C SER A 194 2.39 -23.11 -17.80
N GLY A 195 1.31 -22.64 -18.43
CA GLY A 195 0.31 -21.78 -17.79
C GLY A 195 0.53 -20.31 -18.05
N TYR A 196 0.43 -19.95 -19.33
CA TYR A 196 0.72 -18.63 -19.84
C TYR A 196 -0.55 -17.98 -20.37
N TYR A 197 -0.82 -16.79 -19.86
CA TYR A 197 -2.08 -16.08 -20.01
C TYR A 197 -2.38 -15.78 -21.49
N LEU A 198 -3.65 -15.93 -21.88
CA LEU A 198 -4.22 -15.85 -23.23
C LEU A 198 -3.78 -16.94 -24.21
N LEU A 199 -2.49 -17.31 -24.24
CA LEU A 199 -1.91 -18.16 -25.26
C LEU A 199 -1.49 -19.53 -24.71
N SER A 200 -2.34 -20.54 -24.96
CA SER A 200 -1.93 -21.93 -24.88
C SER A 200 -1.36 -22.41 -26.23
N ALA A 201 -0.38 -23.32 -26.20
CA ALA A 201 0.16 -23.98 -27.40
C ALA A 201 -0.89 -24.81 -28.19
N ASN A 202 -2.08 -25.01 -27.61
CA ASN A 202 -3.21 -25.71 -28.20
C ASN A 202 -4.19 -24.79 -28.95
N ARG A 203 -3.91 -23.47 -29.04
CA ARG A 203 -4.83 -22.43 -29.53
C ARG A 203 -6.18 -22.39 -28.78
N LEU A 204 -6.19 -22.73 -27.50
CA LEU A 204 -7.27 -22.29 -26.61
C LEU A 204 -6.92 -20.93 -26.01
N TRP A 205 -7.94 -20.11 -25.77
CA TRP A 205 -7.86 -19.05 -24.76
C TRP A 205 -7.45 -19.64 -23.41
N HIS A 206 -6.58 -18.93 -22.68
CA HIS A 206 -6.19 -19.32 -21.32
C HIS A 206 -6.44 -18.18 -20.33
N GLY A 207 -7.39 -18.39 -19.40
CA GLY A 207 -7.95 -17.37 -18.52
C GLY A 207 -7.06 -16.96 -17.34
N GLY A 208 -5.91 -17.60 -17.17
CA GLY A 208 -5.07 -17.46 -15.98
C GLY A 208 -3.62 -17.90 -16.15
N VAL A 209 -2.93 -18.05 -15.02
CA VAL A 209 -1.50 -18.39 -14.93
C VAL A 209 -1.32 -19.60 -14.01
N HIS A 210 -0.43 -20.53 -14.37
CA HIS A 210 -0.06 -21.63 -13.48
C HIS A 210 1.18 -21.27 -12.65
N PHE A 211 1.12 -21.61 -11.36
CA PHE A 211 2.30 -21.66 -10.50
C PHE A 211 2.54 -23.14 -10.17
N THR A 212 3.76 -23.65 -10.32
CA THR A 212 4.09 -25.06 -10.08
C THR A 212 5.20 -25.25 -9.06
N ASN A 213 5.34 -26.49 -8.57
CA ASN A 213 6.43 -26.87 -7.67
C ASN A 213 7.82 -26.85 -8.32
N LYS A 214 7.94 -26.58 -9.64
CA LYS A 214 9.24 -26.38 -10.32
C LYS A 214 9.91 -25.09 -9.85
N LYS A 215 9.13 -24.02 -9.65
CA LYS A 215 9.62 -22.69 -9.25
C LYS A 215 9.13 -22.25 -7.87
N PHE A 216 8.05 -22.84 -7.38
CA PHE A 216 7.48 -22.54 -6.06
C PHE A 216 7.31 -23.82 -5.19
N PRO A 217 8.37 -24.63 -4.97
CA PRO A 217 8.28 -25.89 -4.22
C PRO A 217 7.77 -25.71 -2.78
N GLN A 218 8.02 -24.55 -2.15
CA GLN A 218 7.50 -24.20 -0.82
C GLN A 218 5.96 -24.19 -0.78
N CYS A 219 5.30 -23.93 -1.91
CA CYS A 219 3.85 -23.86 -2.03
C CYS A 219 3.15 -25.24 -2.01
N VAL A 220 3.92 -26.34 -1.91
CA VAL A 220 3.40 -27.69 -1.75
C VAL A 220 3.13 -28.02 -0.28
N ASN A 221 3.93 -27.52 0.67
CA ASN A 221 3.84 -27.91 2.09
C ASN A 221 4.05 -26.77 3.12
N ASP A 222 4.94 -25.82 2.87
CA ASP A 222 5.44 -24.91 3.91
C ASP A 222 4.70 -23.56 3.91
N VAL A 223 4.51 -22.99 2.71
CA VAL A 223 3.84 -21.71 2.47
C VAL A 223 2.51 -21.99 1.74
N PRO A 224 1.36 -21.46 2.21
CA PRO A 224 0.11 -21.62 1.50
C PRO A 224 0.03 -20.71 0.26
N ILE A 225 -0.81 -21.09 -0.71
CA ILE A 225 -1.37 -20.17 -1.70
C ILE A 225 -2.27 -19.17 -0.98
N ARG A 226 -2.27 -17.90 -1.39
CA ARG A 226 -2.88 -16.79 -0.65
C ARG A 226 -3.88 -15.96 -1.45
N ALA A 227 -4.85 -15.35 -0.76
CA ALA A 227 -5.75 -14.35 -1.33
C ALA A 227 -4.98 -13.09 -1.79
N ILE A 228 -5.18 -12.64 -3.03
CA ILE A 228 -4.47 -11.48 -3.59
C ILE A 228 -4.95 -10.12 -3.05
N ALA A 229 -6.18 -10.07 -2.54
CA ALA A 229 -6.81 -8.88 -1.97
C ALA A 229 -7.84 -9.31 -0.92
N ASP A 230 -8.28 -8.37 -0.09
CA ASP A 230 -9.42 -8.61 0.79
C ASP A 230 -10.68 -8.86 -0.04
N GLY A 231 -11.61 -9.67 0.47
CA GLY A 231 -12.86 -9.95 -0.20
C GLY A 231 -13.72 -10.93 0.58
N LYS A 232 -14.54 -11.69 -0.15
CA LYS A 232 -15.38 -12.76 0.36
C LYS A 232 -15.21 -14.02 -0.49
N VAL A 233 -14.93 -15.15 0.13
CA VAL A 233 -15.07 -16.46 -0.53
C VAL A 233 -16.56 -16.65 -0.82
N VAL A 234 -16.91 -16.70 -2.10
CA VAL A 234 -18.29 -16.86 -2.57
C VAL A 234 -18.61 -18.31 -2.95
N ALA A 235 -17.57 -19.06 -3.36
CA ALA A 235 -17.68 -20.49 -3.58
C ALA A 235 -16.34 -21.20 -3.40
N TYR A 236 -16.38 -22.46 -3.00
CA TYR A 236 -15.21 -23.33 -2.98
C TYR A 236 -15.59 -24.79 -3.26
N ARG A 237 -14.57 -25.61 -3.51
CA ARG A 237 -14.66 -27.08 -3.45
C ARG A 237 -13.45 -27.61 -2.71
N LEU A 238 -13.68 -28.58 -1.83
CA LEU A 238 -12.64 -29.37 -1.20
C LEU A 238 -12.78 -30.82 -1.66
N ASN A 239 -11.67 -31.50 -1.96
CA ASN A 239 -11.66 -32.94 -2.16
C ASN A 239 -11.30 -33.64 -0.83
N ASP A 240 -11.82 -34.85 -0.61
CA ASP A 240 -11.38 -35.74 0.46
C ASP A 240 -10.01 -36.34 0.13
N VAL A 241 -9.94 -36.99 -1.04
CA VAL A 241 -8.73 -37.56 -1.66
C VAL A 241 -8.53 -36.96 -3.06
N HIS A 242 -7.39 -37.18 -3.69
CA HIS A 242 -7.25 -36.78 -5.10
C HIS A 242 -8.21 -37.56 -6.02
N GLU A 243 -8.98 -36.83 -6.82
CA GLU A 243 -9.80 -37.37 -7.90
C GLU A 243 -8.94 -38.09 -8.93
N TYR A 244 -9.49 -39.09 -9.63
CA TYR A 244 -8.76 -39.80 -10.68
C TYR A 244 -9.56 -39.93 -11.98
N VAL A 245 -8.81 -40.07 -13.08
CA VAL A 245 -9.28 -40.51 -14.39
C VAL A 245 -8.60 -41.82 -14.72
N GLU A 246 -9.37 -42.77 -15.25
CA GLU A 246 -8.86 -44.06 -15.73
C GLU A 246 -8.69 -43.98 -17.24
N GLN A 247 -7.49 -44.34 -17.72
CA GLN A 247 -7.08 -44.27 -19.11
C GLN A 247 -6.63 -45.65 -19.61
N THR A 248 -7.45 -46.26 -20.46
CA THR A 248 -7.07 -47.44 -21.24
C THR A 248 -6.19 -47.01 -22.42
N ILE A 249 -5.02 -47.65 -22.57
CA ILE A 249 -4.07 -47.40 -23.66
C ILE A 249 -3.99 -48.64 -24.54
N SER A 250 -3.96 -48.46 -25.87
CA SER A 250 -3.84 -49.54 -26.85
C SER A 250 -2.59 -49.35 -27.71
N VAL A 251 -1.41 -49.65 -27.12
CA VAL A 251 -0.12 -49.49 -27.81
C VAL A 251 0.00 -50.53 -28.92
N THR A 252 0.26 -50.09 -30.16
CA THR A 252 0.53 -50.95 -31.32
C THR A 252 -0.53 -52.03 -31.62
N GLY A 253 -1.78 -51.83 -31.19
CA GLY A 253 -2.89 -52.76 -31.40
C GLY A 253 -3.10 -53.78 -30.28
N GLU A 254 -2.18 -53.90 -29.33
CA GLU A 254 -2.41 -54.61 -28.08
C GLU A 254 -2.99 -53.63 -27.05
N THR A 255 -4.02 -54.06 -26.29
CA THR A 255 -4.59 -53.24 -25.22
C THR A 255 -3.91 -53.60 -23.90
N LEU A 256 -3.49 -52.60 -23.12
CA LEU A 256 -2.94 -52.84 -21.79
C LEU A 256 -3.94 -53.63 -20.94
N ALA A 257 -3.44 -54.66 -20.23
CA ALA A 257 -4.28 -55.57 -19.44
C ALA A 257 -5.05 -54.86 -18.31
N GLU A 258 -4.57 -53.71 -17.85
CA GLU A 258 -5.22 -52.85 -16.85
C GLU A 258 -5.14 -51.37 -17.27
N PRO A 259 -6.18 -50.54 -17.06
CA PRO A 259 -6.13 -49.10 -17.31
C PRO A 259 -5.19 -48.36 -16.35
N ILE A 260 -4.44 -47.38 -16.86
CA ILE A 260 -3.60 -46.50 -16.04
C ILE A 260 -4.49 -45.46 -15.36
N LYS A 261 -4.21 -45.10 -14.10
CA LYS A 261 -5.02 -44.16 -13.31
C LYS A 261 -4.23 -42.90 -12.96
N HIS A 262 -4.64 -41.77 -13.51
CA HIS A 262 -3.99 -40.47 -13.28
C HIS A 262 -4.80 -39.63 -12.29
N ARG A 263 -4.14 -39.10 -11.24
CA ARG A 263 -4.80 -38.33 -10.18
C ARG A 263 -4.65 -36.83 -10.38
N TYR A 264 -5.65 -36.09 -9.93
CA TYR A 264 -5.69 -34.63 -10.04
C TYR A 264 -6.60 -34.03 -8.96
N SER A 265 -6.39 -32.76 -8.63
CA SER A 265 -7.33 -32.02 -7.80
C SER A 265 -8.44 -31.35 -8.63
N THR A 266 -9.67 -31.40 -8.11
CA THR A 266 -10.78 -30.52 -8.56
C THR A 266 -11.13 -29.44 -7.54
N GLY A 267 -10.37 -29.34 -6.44
CA GLY A 267 -10.55 -28.39 -5.37
C GLY A 267 -10.22 -26.98 -5.82
N PHE A 268 -11.03 -26.01 -5.39
CA PHE A 268 -10.87 -24.62 -5.78
C PHE A 268 -11.38 -23.64 -4.72
N CYS A 269 -10.97 -22.37 -4.84
CA CYS A 269 -11.53 -21.24 -4.12
C CYS A 269 -11.84 -20.10 -5.10
N LEU A 270 -13.06 -19.56 -5.04
CA LEU A 270 -13.49 -18.36 -5.78
C LEU A 270 -13.79 -17.23 -4.80
N ILE A 271 -13.11 -16.11 -4.97
CA ILE A 271 -13.22 -14.93 -4.11
C ILE A 271 -13.82 -13.77 -4.93
N LYS A 272 -14.84 -13.11 -4.38
CA LYS A 272 -15.31 -11.80 -4.84
C LYS A 272 -14.61 -10.70 -4.05
N HIS A 273 -14.07 -9.72 -4.75
CA HIS A 273 -13.46 -8.51 -4.19
C HIS A 273 -14.34 -7.30 -4.49
N GLU A 274 -14.41 -6.36 -3.55
CA GLU A 274 -14.93 -5.00 -3.77
C GLU A 274 -13.81 -4.02 -3.42
N TYR A 275 -13.32 -3.26 -4.39
CA TYR A 275 -12.18 -2.35 -4.25
C TYR A 275 -12.63 -0.89 -4.46
N GLU A 276 -12.26 0.02 -3.55
CA GLU A 276 -12.69 1.43 -3.66
C GLU A 276 -11.63 2.30 -4.35
N ILE A 277 -11.90 2.63 -5.61
CA ILE A 277 -11.16 3.64 -6.37
C ILE A 277 -11.73 5.02 -5.97
N LYS A 278 -10.92 5.92 -5.41
CA LYS A 278 -11.42 7.22 -4.92
C LYS A 278 -10.42 8.36 -5.10
N LYS A 279 -10.95 9.58 -5.22
CA LYS A 279 -10.16 10.81 -5.19
C LYS A 279 -9.47 10.97 -3.84
N SER A 280 -8.17 11.25 -3.83
CA SER A 280 -7.49 11.74 -2.63
C SER A 280 -8.08 13.07 -2.17
N GLU A 281 -7.95 13.37 -0.88
CA GLU A 281 -8.42 14.65 -0.33
C GLU A 281 -7.68 15.84 -0.96
N ALA A 282 -6.42 15.66 -1.36
CA ALA A 282 -5.65 16.65 -2.11
C ALA A 282 -6.32 17.00 -3.45
N GLN A 283 -6.77 16.01 -4.23
CA GLN A 283 -7.48 16.28 -5.48
C GLN A 283 -8.85 16.94 -5.23
N LYS A 284 -9.60 16.52 -4.20
CA LYS A 284 -10.88 17.18 -3.85
C LYS A 284 -10.69 18.65 -3.45
N VAL A 285 -9.67 18.95 -2.65
CA VAL A 285 -9.31 20.33 -2.28
C VAL A 285 -8.92 21.12 -3.52
N GLN A 286 -8.09 20.56 -4.42
CA GLN A 286 -7.72 21.24 -5.66
C GLN A 286 -8.92 21.51 -6.59
N GLU A 287 -9.85 20.56 -6.74
CA GLU A 287 -11.09 20.75 -7.49
C GLU A 287 -12.00 21.80 -6.85
N ALA A 288 -12.13 21.80 -5.52
CA ALA A 288 -12.90 22.80 -4.77
C ALA A 288 -12.28 24.20 -4.84
N GLU A 289 -10.96 24.32 -4.77
CA GLU A 289 -10.22 25.57 -4.94
C GLU A 289 -10.32 26.10 -6.38
N ALA A 290 -10.15 25.25 -7.40
CA ALA A 290 -10.33 25.62 -8.80
C ALA A 290 -11.77 26.10 -9.07
N LYS A 291 -12.77 25.39 -8.54
CA LYS A 291 -14.18 25.82 -8.62
C LYS A 291 -14.42 27.15 -7.90
N LYS A 292 -13.85 27.34 -6.71
CA LYS A 292 -13.94 28.61 -5.97
C LYS A 292 -13.25 29.76 -6.73
N GLN A 293 -12.10 29.52 -7.36
CA GLN A 293 -11.42 30.50 -8.21
C GLN A 293 -12.27 30.85 -9.44
N GLN A 294 -12.90 29.86 -10.09
CA GLN A 294 -13.81 30.07 -11.22
C GLN A 294 -15.07 30.86 -10.83
N GLU A 295 -15.69 30.53 -9.69
CA GLU A 295 -16.83 31.29 -9.14
C GLU A 295 -16.44 32.73 -8.74
N VAL A 296 -15.24 32.93 -8.21
CA VAL A 296 -14.69 34.28 -7.95
C VAL A 296 -14.47 35.02 -9.27
N GLN A 297 -13.85 34.40 -10.28
CA GLN A 297 -13.57 35.04 -11.57
C GLN A 297 -14.86 35.48 -12.28
N GLN A 298 -15.90 34.63 -12.30
CA GLN A 298 -17.22 34.99 -12.82
C GLN A 298 -17.84 36.18 -12.09
N ARG A 299 -17.77 36.20 -10.75
CA ARG A 299 -18.27 37.33 -9.94
C ARG A 299 -17.44 38.61 -10.14
N VAL A 300 -16.13 38.49 -10.35
CA VAL A 300 -15.22 39.61 -10.66
C VAL A 300 -15.60 40.24 -11.99
N GLN A 301 -15.77 39.44 -13.05
CA GLN A 301 -16.21 39.91 -14.37
C GLN A 301 -17.60 40.58 -14.30
N GLN A 302 -18.56 39.95 -13.60
CA GLN A 302 -19.90 40.52 -13.39
C GLN A 302 -19.85 41.87 -12.65
N THR A 303 -18.99 42.00 -11.64
CA THR A 303 -18.88 43.25 -10.85
C THR A 303 -18.16 44.35 -11.62
N ALA A 304 -17.11 44.03 -12.38
CA ALA A 304 -16.45 44.97 -13.27
C ALA A 304 -17.43 45.55 -14.31
N SER A 305 -18.24 44.68 -14.92
CA SER A 305 -19.29 45.08 -15.87
C SER A 305 -20.37 45.99 -15.26
N GLN A 306 -20.61 45.93 -13.95
CA GLN A 306 -21.58 46.80 -13.25
C GLN A 306 -20.99 48.17 -12.85
N LEU A 307 -19.68 48.23 -12.59
CA LEU A 307 -18.99 49.46 -12.15
C LEU A 307 -18.48 50.32 -13.31
N ASN A 308 -18.28 49.75 -14.49
CA ASN A 308 -17.87 50.49 -15.68
C ASN A 308 -18.89 51.58 -16.06
N GLY A 309 -18.41 52.81 -16.24
CA GLY A 309 -19.22 53.99 -16.56
C GLY A 309 -19.87 54.69 -15.35
N GLN A 310 -19.74 54.18 -14.13
CA GLN A 310 -20.41 54.75 -12.94
C GLN A 310 -19.67 55.96 -12.36
N GLN A 311 -20.42 56.97 -11.88
CA GLN A 311 -19.86 58.11 -11.14
C GLN A 311 -19.86 57.82 -9.63
N ILE A 312 -18.72 58.05 -8.98
CA ILE A 312 -18.49 57.82 -7.55
C ILE A 312 -18.10 59.12 -6.82
N THR A 313 -18.31 59.20 -5.51
CA THR A 313 -18.00 60.40 -4.70
C THR A 313 -17.25 60.06 -3.41
N ILE A 314 -16.04 60.60 -3.25
CA ILE A 314 -15.16 60.43 -2.08
C ILE A 314 -15.78 61.07 -0.82
N LYS A 315 -15.65 60.42 0.34
CA LYS A 315 -15.99 60.97 1.67
C LYS A 315 -14.75 60.92 2.58
N GLY A 316 -14.56 61.91 3.47
CA GLY A 316 -13.38 62.07 4.33
C GLY A 316 -13.65 61.93 5.84
N GLY A 317 -12.60 61.72 6.66
CA GLY A 317 -12.69 61.38 8.09
C GLY A 317 -11.50 60.53 8.61
N SER A 318 -10.84 60.96 9.69
CA SER A 318 -9.48 60.51 10.07
C SER A 318 -9.20 58.99 10.09
N ARG A 319 -8.11 58.59 9.40
CA ARG A 319 -7.41 57.27 9.40
C ARG A 319 -8.03 56.12 8.58
N ASN A 320 -7.56 55.98 7.34
CA ASN A 320 -7.45 54.74 6.54
C ASN A 320 -8.69 53.84 6.34
N ARG A 321 -9.92 54.32 6.54
CA ARG A 321 -11.13 53.66 6.03
C ARG A 321 -12.14 54.66 5.50
N TYR A 322 -12.44 54.57 4.20
CA TYR A 322 -13.43 55.40 3.52
C TYR A 322 -14.41 54.58 2.71
N SER A 323 -15.70 54.85 2.91
CA SER A 323 -16.80 54.29 2.13
C SER A 323 -17.27 55.30 1.08
N VAL A 324 -17.15 54.92 -0.18
CA VAL A 324 -17.58 55.67 -1.36
C VAL A 324 -18.94 55.12 -1.79
N THR A 325 -19.98 55.97 -1.75
CA THR A 325 -21.39 55.71 -2.15
C THR A 325 -22.02 54.40 -1.64
N ASP A 326 -23.00 54.53 -0.73
CA ASP A 326 -23.81 53.45 -0.14
C ASP A 326 -23.01 52.24 0.39
N GLY A 327 -21.83 52.55 0.95
CA GLY A 327 -21.06 51.65 1.80
C GLY A 327 -20.09 50.69 1.10
N LYS A 328 -20.14 50.56 -0.24
CA LYS A 328 -19.65 49.36 -0.94
C LYS A 328 -18.25 49.44 -1.59
N VAL A 329 -17.65 50.62 -1.72
CA VAL A 329 -16.29 50.80 -2.30
C VAL A 329 -15.37 51.56 -1.35
N GLY A 330 -14.11 51.13 -1.26
CA GLY A 330 -13.04 51.86 -0.56
C GLY A 330 -11.77 52.01 -1.41
N ALA A 331 -11.11 53.16 -1.31
CA ALA A 331 -9.87 53.50 -2.02
C ALA A 331 -8.78 53.96 -1.03
N ASN A 332 -7.51 53.70 -1.36
CA ASN A 332 -6.36 54.02 -0.50
C ASN A 332 -5.44 55.03 -1.18
N ASN A 333 -5.67 56.33 -0.95
CA ASN A 333 -4.78 57.40 -1.41
C ASN A 333 -5.01 58.72 -0.63
N ASP A 334 -3.95 59.40 -0.19
CA ASP A 334 -4.01 60.71 0.48
C ASP A 334 -4.25 61.88 -0.49
N LYS A 335 -4.46 61.58 -1.78
CA LYS A 335 -4.42 62.52 -2.91
C LYS A 335 -5.73 63.29 -3.18
N TYR A 336 -6.88 62.86 -2.66
CA TYR A 336 -8.19 63.46 -2.96
C TYR A 336 -8.97 63.85 -1.70
N ALA A 337 -9.53 65.05 -1.73
CA ALA A 337 -10.35 65.57 -0.63
C ALA A 337 -11.72 64.87 -0.55
N GLY A 338 -12.29 64.82 0.66
CA GLY A 338 -13.68 64.41 0.85
C GLY A 338 -14.61 65.38 0.10
N GLY A 339 -15.47 64.84 -0.78
CA GLY A 339 -16.36 65.59 -1.67
C GLY A 339 -16.04 65.41 -3.16
N THR A 340 -14.83 64.97 -3.54
CA THR A 340 -14.45 64.80 -4.95
C THR A 340 -15.32 63.76 -5.66
N ARG A 341 -15.76 64.08 -6.89
CA ARG A 341 -16.45 63.15 -7.81
C ARG A 341 -15.47 62.61 -8.87
N LEU A 342 -15.56 61.32 -9.16
CA LEU A 342 -14.75 60.62 -10.17
C LEU A 342 -15.67 59.75 -11.03
N ASN A 343 -15.41 59.63 -12.33
CA ASN A 343 -16.10 58.70 -13.23
C ASN A 343 -15.26 57.44 -13.42
N ILE A 344 -15.79 56.25 -13.17
CA ILE A 344 -15.10 54.99 -13.47
C ILE A 344 -15.16 54.74 -14.98
N ILE A 345 -14.00 54.74 -15.65
CA ILE A 345 -13.90 54.42 -17.08
C ILE A 345 -13.94 52.90 -17.29
N ASN A 346 -13.09 52.16 -16.57
CA ASN A 346 -12.98 50.71 -16.70
C ASN A 346 -12.39 50.07 -15.43
N VAL A 347 -12.93 48.93 -15.01
CA VAL A 347 -12.48 48.10 -13.90
C VAL A 347 -11.90 46.79 -14.45
N SER A 348 -10.78 46.35 -13.88
CA SER A 348 -10.11 45.10 -14.23
C SER A 348 -11.01 43.88 -13.95
N GLU A 349 -11.08 42.98 -14.94
CA GLU A 349 -11.65 41.63 -14.81
C GLU A 349 -10.75 40.68 -13.98
N THR A 350 -9.62 41.17 -13.43
CA THR A 350 -8.69 40.41 -12.59
C THR A 350 -8.44 41.12 -11.26
N LEU A 351 -8.53 40.36 -10.16
CA LEU A 351 -8.18 40.81 -8.82
C LEU A 351 -6.66 40.89 -8.61
N HIS A 352 -6.20 41.94 -7.94
CA HIS A 352 -4.83 42.13 -7.50
C HIS A 352 -4.78 42.06 -5.96
N GLY A 353 -4.75 40.83 -5.42
CA GLY A 353 -4.99 40.58 -4.01
C GLY A 353 -6.47 40.78 -3.66
N ASP A 354 -6.76 41.50 -2.57
CA ASP A 354 -8.14 41.82 -2.15
C ASP A 354 -8.75 43.04 -2.90
N TYR A 355 -8.10 43.53 -3.97
CA TYR A 355 -8.45 44.77 -4.66
C TYR A 355 -8.66 44.60 -6.17
N TYR A 356 -9.62 45.34 -6.72
CA TYR A 356 -9.79 45.56 -8.15
C TYR A 356 -8.90 46.74 -8.58
N TYR A 357 -8.41 46.70 -9.82
CA TYR A 357 -7.76 47.86 -10.46
C TYR A 357 -8.80 48.62 -11.28
N ALA A 358 -8.80 49.96 -11.26
CA ALA A 358 -9.79 50.76 -11.97
C ALA A 358 -9.19 52.04 -12.56
N LYS A 359 -9.47 52.30 -13.84
CA LYS A 359 -9.30 53.62 -14.48
C LYS A 359 -10.46 54.52 -14.08
N VAL A 360 -10.16 55.71 -13.59
CA VAL A 360 -11.16 56.74 -13.31
C VAL A 360 -10.73 58.08 -13.91
N GLN A 361 -11.71 58.93 -14.17
CA GLN A 361 -11.53 60.24 -14.76
C GLN A 361 -12.09 61.33 -13.84
N GLN A 362 -11.33 62.40 -13.66
CA GLN A 362 -11.83 63.67 -13.14
C GLN A 362 -11.57 64.74 -14.20
N GLU A 363 -12.63 65.33 -14.74
CA GLU A 363 -12.56 66.33 -15.82
C GLU A 363 -11.75 65.78 -17.02
N ASN A 364 -10.61 66.39 -17.35
CA ASN A 364 -9.73 65.95 -18.45
C ASN A 364 -8.55 65.06 -18.01
N ILE A 365 -8.50 64.63 -16.74
CA ILE A 365 -7.41 63.83 -16.18
C ILE A 365 -7.89 62.41 -15.91
N THR A 366 -7.19 61.43 -16.50
CA THR A 366 -7.44 59.99 -16.32
C THR A 366 -6.30 59.36 -15.52
N GLU A 367 -6.63 58.65 -14.45
CA GLU A 367 -5.68 57.98 -13.56
C GLU A 367 -6.16 56.57 -13.16
N GLU A 368 -5.27 55.78 -12.53
CA GLU A 368 -5.50 54.38 -12.17
C GLU A 368 -5.47 54.18 -10.64
N PHE A 369 -6.41 53.40 -10.11
CA PHE A 369 -6.69 53.26 -8.67
C PHE A 369 -6.93 51.81 -8.25
N PHE A 370 -6.74 51.55 -6.95
CA PHE A 370 -7.17 50.32 -6.30
C PHE A 370 -8.53 50.53 -5.61
N ILE A 371 -9.48 49.64 -5.90
CA ILE A 371 -10.83 49.60 -5.35
C ILE A 371 -10.98 48.31 -4.52
N ALA A 372 -11.23 48.46 -3.21
CA ALA A 372 -11.73 47.36 -2.38
C ALA A 372 -13.26 47.35 -2.44
N LEU A 373 -13.86 46.16 -2.58
CA LEU A 373 -15.28 45.96 -2.29
C LEU A 373 -15.45 45.74 -0.79
N LEU A 374 -16.44 46.40 -0.19
CA LEU A 374 -16.70 46.36 1.24
C LEU A 374 -17.97 45.57 1.57
N ASP A 375 -17.96 44.90 2.72
CA ASP A 375 -19.18 44.40 3.35
C ASP A 375 -20.04 45.55 3.93
N LYS A 376 -21.25 45.22 4.39
CA LYS A 376 -22.18 46.20 4.99
C LYS A 376 -21.69 46.79 6.32
N GLU A 377 -20.62 46.24 6.90
CA GLU A 377 -19.90 46.75 8.07
C GLU A 377 -18.67 47.62 7.70
N GLY A 378 -18.37 47.79 6.40
CA GLY A 378 -17.26 48.61 5.91
C GLY A 378 -15.89 47.93 5.92
N ASN A 379 -15.82 46.60 5.93
CA ASN A 379 -14.58 45.81 5.86
C ASN A 379 -14.36 45.23 4.46
N PRO A 380 -13.11 45.07 3.99
CA PRO A 380 -12.83 44.42 2.71
C PRO A 380 -13.37 42.98 2.64
N LEU A 381 -14.09 42.66 1.55
CA LEU A 381 -14.67 41.34 1.32
C LEU A 381 -13.60 40.27 1.07
N LYS A 382 -13.21 39.56 2.14
CA LYS A 382 -12.37 38.36 2.03
C LYS A 382 -13.11 37.24 1.28
N SER A 383 -12.34 36.36 0.64
CA SER A 383 -12.82 35.35 -0.32
C SER A 383 -13.75 34.27 0.28
N GLY A 384 -15.01 34.65 0.50
CA GLY A 384 -16.07 33.80 1.06
C GLY A 384 -17.30 34.57 1.57
N GLY A 385 -17.24 35.90 1.70
CA GLY A 385 -18.40 36.71 2.09
C GLY A 385 -19.51 36.75 1.01
N ASN A 386 -20.77 36.76 1.44
CA ASN A 386 -21.93 36.78 0.54
C ASN A 386 -22.60 38.17 0.53
N PRO A 387 -22.60 38.91 -0.59
CA PRO A 387 -23.18 40.26 -0.65
C PRO A 387 -24.70 40.22 -0.85
N PHE A 388 -25.44 40.95 -0.02
CA PHE A 388 -26.85 41.24 -0.25
C PHE A 388 -27.04 42.57 -1.01
N PHE A 389 -28.01 42.58 -1.91
CA PHE A 389 -28.64 43.78 -2.45
C PHE A 389 -30.14 43.66 -2.19
N ASP A 390 -30.66 44.53 -1.31
CA ASP A 390 -32.04 44.96 -1.40
C ASP A 390 -32.08 46.22 -2.27
N MET A 391 -33.09 46.32 -3.14
CA MET A 391 -33.42 47.50 -3.94
C MET A 391 -34.92 47.77 -3.77
N PRO A 392 -35.34 49.03 -3.58
CA PRO A 392 -36.77 49.36 -3.53
C PRO A 392 -37.43 49.07 -4.88
N GLN A 393 -38.69 48.64 -4.86
CA GLN A 393 -39.45 48.36 -6.08
C GLN A 393 -39.66 49.64 -6.92
N ALA A 394 -39.42 49.53 -8.22
CA ALA A 394 -39.85 50.48 -9.24
C ALA A 394 -40.58 49.72 -10.37
N ALA A 395 -41.50 50.39 -11.07
CA ALA A 395 -42.53 49.72 -11.86
C ALA A 395 -42.06 49.09 -13.19
N THR A 396 -42.78 48.06 -13.61
CA THR A 396 -42.69 47.42 -14.94
C THR A 396 -43.05 48.39 -16.07
N PRO A 397 -42.43 48.21 -17.25
CA PRO A 397 -43.29 48.01 -18.44
C PRO A 397 -42.79 46.96 -19.46
N ASN A 398 -43.75 46.15 -19.92
CA ASN A 398 -43.93 45.54 -21.25
C ASN A 398 -42.73 44.99 -22.06
N THR A 399 -42.75 43.67 -22.27
CA THR A 399 -42.02 42.95 -23.32
C THR A 399 -42.74 43.00 -24.67
N PRO A 400 -42.03 43.17 -25.80
CA PRO A 400 -42.50 42.77 -27.13
C PRO A 400 -41.92 41.43 -27.63
N THR A 401 -42.76 40.70 -28.36
CA THR A 401 -42.47 39.60 -29.32
C THR A 401 -41.39 39.96 -30.37
N GLN A 402 -40.72 39.07 -31.13
CA GLN A 402 -40.85 37.64 -31.53
C GLN A 402 -39.50 37.23 -32.23
N PRO A 403 -39.33 36.12 -33.00
CA PRO A 403 -39.97 34.79 -33.04
C PRO A 403 -38.93 33.63 -32.94
N ALA A 404 -39.35 32.39 -33.25
CA ALA A 404 -38.49 31.20 -33.28
C ALA A 404 -38.31 30.62 -34.70
N THR A 405 -37.32 29.75 -34.89
CA THR A 405 -37.22 28.80 -36.01
C THR A 405 -36.84 27.40 -35.51
N ALA A 406 -37.39 26.38 -36.17
CA ALA A 406 -37.17 24.95 -35.93
C ALA A 406 -35.91 24.44 -36.70
N GLN A 407 -35.42 23.20 -36.60
CA GLN A 407 -35.85 21.96 -35.90
C GLN A 407 -34.55 21.20 -35.44
N THR A 408 -34.35 19.88 -35.25
CA THR A 408 -35.08 18.63 -35.57
C THR A 408 -34.71 17.47 -34.62
N THR A 409 -35.54 16.42 -34.64
CA THR A 409 -35.32 14.97 -34.36
C THR A 409 -33.90 14.45 -34.05
N ASN A 410 -33.70 13.44 -33.17
CA ASN A 410 -34.67 12.56 -32.51
C ASN A 410 -34.12 11.97 -31.19
N ASN A 411 -35.00 11.81 -30.19
CA ASN A 411 -34.76 10.98 -29.00
C ASN A 411 -35.43 9.61 -29.19
N ASN A 412 -34.87 8.58 -28.55
CA ASN A 412 -35.64 7.39 -28.19
C ASN A 412 -35.07 6.77 -26.89
N GLN A 413 -35.55 7.27 -25.75
CA GLN A 413 -35.32 6.67 -24.44
C GLN A 413 -36.68 6.58 -23.71
N PRO A 414 -37.09 5.40 -23.22
CA PRO A 414 -38.35 5.28 -22.49
C PRO A 414 -38.29 6.04 -21.17
N SER A 415 -39.42 6.63 -20.79
CA SER A 415 -39.61 7.20 -19.47
C SER A 415 -39.51 6.12 -18.40
N ASN A 416 -38.81 6.41 -17.31
CA ASN A 416 -39.06 5.72 -16.05
C ASN A 416 -39.26 6.76 -14.95
N THR A 417 -40.48 6.80 -14.44
CA THR A 417 -40.89 7.65 -13.33
C THR A 417 -40.83 6.83 -12.08
N ASP A 418 -39.80 7.04 -11.27
CA ASP A 418 -39.93 6.92 -9.82
C ASP A 418 -38.89 7.80 -9.12
N GLY A 419 -39.30 8.42 -8.01
CA GLY A 419 -38.59 9.52 -7.39
C GLY A 419 -37.88 9.11 -6.11
N ASP A 420 -36.58 8.83 -6.18
CA ASP A 420 -35.72 8.85 -5.00
C ASP A 420 -34.40 9.61 -5.26
N LYS A 421 -34.07 10.57 -4.39
CA LYS A 421 -32.97 11.53 -4.62
C LYS A 421 -31.65 11.02 -4.07
N ALA A 422 -31.23 9.84 -4.54
CA ALA A 422 -29.87 9.36 -4.34
C ALA A 422 -28.87 10.35 -4.98
N LYS A 423 -28.11 11.08 -4.13
CA LYS A 423 -26.93 11.82 -4.60
C LYS A 423 -25.96 10.82 -5.21
N LYS A 424 -25.72 10.88 -6.53
CA LYS A 424 -24.59 10.16 -7.15
C LYS A 424 -23.30 10.63 -6.47
N ASN A 425 -22.60 9.72 -5.83
CA ASN A 425 -21.28 9.99 -5.28
C ASN A 425 -20.29 10.21 -6.44
N THR A 426 -19.67 11.37 -6.52
CA THR A 426 -18.75 11.76 -7.61
C THR A 426 -17.28 11.46 -7.29
N ASP A 427 -17.00 10.99 -6.09
CA ASP A 427 -15.66 11.04 -5.49
C ASP A 427 -15.06 9.66 -5.24
N SER A 428 -15.89 8.60 -5.25
CA SER A 428 -15.44 7.20 -5.26
C SER A 428 -16.30 6.29 -6.11
N TYR A 429 -15.66 5.22 -6.60
CA TYR A 429 -16.24 4.15 -7.38
C TYR A 429 -15.85 2.79 -6.75
N LYS A 430 -16.77 1.82 -6.81
CA LYS A 430 -16.52 0.46 -6.31
C LYS A 430 -16.34 -0.50 -7.47
N LEU A 431 -15.11 -0.95 -7.64
CA LEU A 431 -14.74 -1.99 -8.60
C LEU A 431 -15.05 -3.37 -8.01
N THR A 432 -15.83 -4.17 -8.72
CA THR A 432 -16.00 -5.60 -8.42
C THR A 432 -15.09 -6.40 -9.32
N PHE A 433 -14.24 -7.24 -8.74
CA PHE A 433 -13.46 -8.23 -9.48
C PHE A 433 -13.42 -9.55 -8.70
N TYR A 434 -12.99 -10.61 -9.35
CA TYR A 434 -12.89 -11.94 -8.77
C TYR A 434 -11.47 -12.48 -8.92
N SER A 435 -11.08 -13.35 -7.99
CA SER A 435 -9.93 -14.23 -8.16
C SER A 435 -10.33 -15.68 -7.95
N LEU A 436 -9.81 -16.56 -8.81
CA LEU A 436 -10.10 -17.99 -8.82
C LEU A 436 -8.79 -18.76 -8.66
N TYR A 437 -8.82 -19.79 -7.82
CA TYR A 437 -7.68 -20.63 -7.51
C TYR A 437 -8.07 -22.10 -7.71
N MET A 438 -7.67 -22.70 -8.83
CA MET A 438 -7.99 -24.07 -9.22
C MET A 438 -6.85 -25.05 -8.90
N HIS A 439 -7.19 -26.30 -8.63
CA HIS A 439 -6.28 -27.39 -8.25
C HIS A 439 -5.61 -27.20 -6.88
N LEU A 440 -6.38 -26.85 -5.84
CA LEU A 440 -5.87 -26.82 -4.45
C LEU A 440 -5.74 -28.24 -3.87
N SER A 441 -4.79 -28.48 -2.96
CA SER A 441 -4.55 -29.79 -2.31
C SER A 441 -5.83 -30.43 -1.72
N ALA A 442 -5.94 -31.76 -1.83
CA ALA A 442 -7.04 -32.53 -1.23
C ALA A 442 -6.89 -32.58 0.29
N TYR A 443 -7.96 -32.85 1.03
CA TYR A 443 -7.96 -32.84 2.51
C TYR A 443 -6.96 -33.85 3.11
N GLU A 444 -6.77 -35.01 2.47
CA GLU A 444 -5.75 -36.00 2.86
C GLU A 444 -4.32 -35.41 2.94
N ASP A 445 -3.97 -34.44 2.10
CA ASP A 445 -2.65 -33.78 2.10
C ASP A 445 -2.39 -32.94 3.38
N TYR A 446 -3.44 -32.63 4.16
CA TYR A 446 -3.39 -31.85 5.41
C TYR A 446 -3.52 -32.74 6.66
N LEU A 447 -3.57 -34.06 6.49
CA LEU A 447 -3.60 -35.01 7.60
C LEU A 447 -2.17 -35.45 7.98
N PRO A 448 -1.85 -35.63 9.28
CA PRO A 448 -0.58 -36.19 9.69
C PRO A 448 -0.40 -37.61 9.15
N LYS A 449 0.49 -37.78 8.16
CA LYS A 449 0.77 -39.08 7.54
C LYS A 449 1.33 -40.06 8.57
N LYS A 450 0.65 -41.18 8.77
CA LYS A 450 1.12 -42.28 9.64
C LYS A 450 2.43 -42.86 9.10
N GLY A 451 3.49 -42.80 9.91
CA GLY A 451 4.72 -43.56 9.68
C GLY A 451 5.80 -42.87 8.82
N GLU A 452 5.56 -41.67 8.28
CA GLU A 452 6.65 -40.88 7.68
C GLU A 452 7.63 -40.45 8.78
N LYS A 453 8.74 -41.19 8.91
CA LYS A 453 9.98 -40.61 9.45
C LYS A 453 10.32 -39.41 8.56
N LYS A 454 10.64 -38.27 9.18
CA LYS A 454 11.06 -37.05 8.47
C LYS A 454 12.04 -37.41 7.36
N GLN A 455 11.77 -37.03 6.11
CA GLN A 455 12.81 -37.07 5.08
C GLN A 455 13.86 -36.02 5.45
N VAL A 456 15.01 -36.47 5.96
CA VAL A 456 16.10 -35.56 6.32
C VAL A 456 17.13 -35.59 5.21
N GLN A 457 17.32 -34.44 4.56
CA GLN A 457 18.37 -34.30 3.55
C GLN A 457 19.74 -34.46 4.21
N LYS A 458 20.56 -35.33 3.61
CA LYS A 458 21.98 -35.41 3.88
C LYS A 458 22.71 -34.44 2.97
N GLN A 459 23.65 -33.69 3.53
CA GLN A 459 24.46 -32.73 2.80
C GLN A 459 25.95 -33.12 2.89
N ILE A 460 26.67 -32.94 1.79
CA ILE A 460 28.12 -33.14 1.72
C ILE A 460 28.81 -31.77 1.85
N PHE A 461 29.81 -31.69 2.71
CA PHE A 461 30.61 -30.50 2.98
C PHE A 461 32.08 -30.78 2.66
N THR A 462 32.78 -29.80 2.08
CA THR A 462 34.23 -29.88 1.83
C THR A 462 34.99 -29.06 2.87
N ILE A 463 35.90 -29.70 3.60
CA ILE A 463 36.87 -29.04 4.46
C ILE A 463 37.81 -28.21 3.56
N LYS A 464 37.87 -26.89 3.79
CA LYS A 464 38.83 -25.97 3.15
C LYS A 464 39.77 -25.35 4.20
N ALA A 465 40.16 -26.15 5.20
CA ALA A 465 40.91 -25.73 6.37
C ALA A 465 41.98 -26.76 6.75
N THR A 466 43.24 -26.37 6.60
CA THR A 466 44.40 -27.18 6.97
C THR A 466 44.45 -27.46 8.47
N ASN A 467 44.70 -28.72 8.85
CA ASN A 467 44.84 -29.17 10.24
C ASN A 467 43.63 -28.83 11.14
N LEU A 468 42.43 -29.20 10.70
CA LEU A 468 41.21 -29.07 11.50
C LEU A 468 41.10 -30.20 12.53
N ASN A 469 41.16 -29.86 13.84
CA ASN A 469 41.02 -30.81 14.94
C ASN A 469 39.58 -31.33 15.07
N VAL A 470 39.38 -32.65 14.98
CA VAL A 470 38.08 -33.33 15.09
C VAL A 470 38.02 -34.26 16.31
N ARG A 471 36.81 -34.71 16.67
CA ARG A 471 36.51 -35.43 17.94
C ARG A 471 35.69 -36.69 17.66
N GLU A 472 35.76 -37.68 18.54
CA GLU A 472 34.91 -38.90 18.45
C GLU A 472 33.52 -38.70 19.09
N LYS A 473 33.42 -37.81 20.07
CA LYS A 473 32.19 -37.46 20.78
C LYS A 473 31.98 -35.94 20.78
N PHE A 474 30.76 -35.51 21.07
CA PHE A 474 30.46 -34.09 21.22
C PHE A 474 31.29 -33.46 22.35
N ARG A 475 31.72 -32.21 22.16
CA ARG A 475 32.57 -31.48 23.10
C ARG A 475 31.91 -31.24 24.45
N GLY A 476 30.60 -30.96 24.47
CA GLY A 476 29.83 -30.81 25.71
C GLY A 476 29.65 -32.12 26.49
N GLU A 477 29.86 -33.28 25.83
CA GLU A 477 29.91 -34.62 26.44
C GLU A 477 31.35 -35.03 26.83
N GLY A 478 32.27 -34.05 26.96
CA GLY A 478 33.68 -34.27 27.30
C GLY A 478 34.55 -34.79 26.15
N GLY A 479 34.04 -34.80 24.91
CA GLY A 479 34.74 -35.34 23.75
C GLY A 479 36.09 -34.66 23.47
N GLN A 480 37.18 -35.44 23.56
CA GLN A 480 38.54 -34.96 23.29
C GLN A 480 38.88 -34.93 21.79
N ALA A 481 39.91 -34.17 21.42
CA ALA A 481 40.42 -34.14 20.05
C ALA A 481 41.19 -35.42 19.74
N ILE A 482 40.77 -36.13 18.67
CA ILE A 482 41.35 -37.42 18.29
C ILE A 482 42.46 -37.28 17.24
N GLY A 483 42.38 -36.25 16.40
CA GLY A 483 43.35 -35.97 15.34
C GLY A 483 42.88 -34.86 14.40
N TYR A 484 43.64 -34.67 13.33
CA TYR A 484 43.44 -33.64 12.32
C TYR A 484 42.83 -34.24 11.05
N ILE A 485 41.71 -33.70 10.56
CA ILE A 485 41.22 -34.04 9.22
C ILE A 485 41.98 -33.22 8.16
N SER A 486 42.26 -33.86 7.02
CA SER A 486 43.00 -33.24 5.91
C SER A 486 42.21 -32.12 5.22
N ASP A 487 42.94 -31.14 4.68
CA ASP A 487 42.36 -30.14 3.79
C ASP A 487 41.80 -30.80 2.51
N GLY A 488 40.74 -30.26 1.93
CA GLY A 488 40.02 -30.84 0.79
C GLY A 488 39.19 -32.10 1.09
N ALA A 489 39.22 -32.63 2.32
CA ALA A 489 38.39 -33.78 2.71
C ALA A 489 36.89 -33.47 2.61
N THR A 490 36.08 -34.46 2.24
CA THR A 490 34.61 -34.33 2.25
C THR A 490 33.98 -35.12 3.38
N ILE A 491 32.92 -34.57 3.97
CA ILE A 491 32.13 -35.17 5.05
C ILE A 491 30.64 -35.08 4.71
N GLU A 492 29.86 -36.13 4.99
CA GLU A 492 28.39 -36.14 4.85
C GLU A 492 27.74 -36.00 6.24
N ALA A 493 26.86 -35.03 6.40
CA ALA A 493 26.06 -34.89 7.61
C ALA A 493 24.57 -34.79 7.28
N GLU A 494 23.77 -35.38 8.16
CA GLU A 494 22.36 -35.04 8.32
C GLU A 494 22.29 -33.79 9.20
N ILE A 495 21.43 -32.81 8.89
CA ILE A 495 21.40 -31.50 9.56
C ILE A 495 20.20 -31.42 10.51
N ASN A 496 20.40 -31.79 11.78
CA ASN A 496 19.35 -31.89 12.80
C ASN A 496 19.91 -31.57 14.22
N ALA A 497 19.08 -31.69 15.27
CA ALA A 497 19.47 -31.39 16.65
C ALA A 497 20.34 -32.47 17.35
N ASP A 498 20.40 -33.68 16.81
CA ASP A 498 21.29 -34.76 17.27
C ASP A 498 22.69 -34.65 16.64
N THR A 499 22.81 -33.97 15.50
CA THR A 499 24.05 -33.79 14.74
C THR A 499 24.68 -32.42 14.89
N LEU A 500 23.92 -31.32 15.03
CA LEU A 500 24.46 -30.02 15.41
C LEU A 500 24.22 -29.79 16.91
N LYS A 501 25.31 -29.69 17.67
CA LYS A 501 25.26 -29.35 19.10
C LYS A 501 26.23 -28.21 19.41
N THR A 502 25.83 -27.29 20.28
CA THR A 502 26.60 -26.06 20.59
C THR A 502 27.08 -26.07 22.04
N THR A 503 28.36 -25.75 22.26
CA THR A 503 28.95 -25.52 23.59
C THR A 503 29.54 -24.12 23.63
N GLY A 504 28.87 -23.19 24.31
CA GLY A 504 29.25 -21.77 24.29
C GLY A 504 29.25 -21.20 22.87
N ASN A 505 30.39 -20.65 22.44
CA ASN A 505 30.53 -19.99 21.13
C ASN A 505 31.03 -20.92 20.01
N ILE A 506 30.92 -22.25 20.18
CA ILE A 506 31.36 -23.25 19.19
C ILE A 506 30.24 -24.27 18.97
N THR A 507 29.90 -24.51 17.71
CA THR A 507 28.99 -25.59 17.29
C THR A 507 29.83 -26.73 16.73
N ASP A 508 29.63 -27.96 17.20
CA ASP A 508 30.24 -29.14 16.60
C ASP A 508 29.18 -29.88 15.77
N LEU A 509 29.54 -30.27 14.54
CA LEU A 509 28.72 -31.04 13.60
C LEU A 509 29.16 -32.51 13.58
N LYS A 510 28.23 -33.43 13.79
CA LYS A 510 28.43 -34.88 13.62
C LYS A 510 28.30 -35.24 12.13
N ALA A 511 29.34 -35.80 11.54
CA ALA A 511 29.41 -36.13 10.13
C ALA A 511 30.19 -37.44 9.87
N THR A 512 29.91 -38.09 8.74
CA THR A 512 30.62 -39.27 8.24
C THR A 512 31.67 -38.87 7.21
N ILE A 513 32.90 -39.36 7.31
CA ILE A 513 33.97 -39.07 6.35
C ILE A 513 33.65 -39.72 4.99
N LYS A 514 33.72 -38.93 3.91
CA LYS A 514 33.50 -39.37 2.52
C LYS A 514 34.76 -39.34 1.67
N SER A 515 35.70 -38.43 1.96
CA SER A 515 37.06 -38.46 1.40
C SER A 515 38.08 -37.96 2.43
N GLY A 516 39.36 -38.26 2.20
CA GLY A 516 40.43 -37.94 3.14
C GLY A 516 40.45 -38.87 4.36
N SER A 517 41.16 -38.46 5.40
CA SER A 517 41.27 -39.20 6.66
C SER A 517 41.57 -38.27 7.84
N VAL A 518 41.50 -38.80 9.06
CA VAL A 518 41.93 -38.12 10.28
C VAL A 518 43.24 -38.74 10.76
N THR A 519 44.27 -37.93 10.96
CA THR A 519 45.60 -38.38 11.41
C THR A 519 46.02 -37.77 12.75
N LYS A 520 46.85 -38.50 13.50
CA LYS A 520 47.49 -38.04 14.74
C LYS A 520 48.99 -38.33 14.64
N GLY A 521 49.75 -37.34 14.20
CA GLY A 521 51.11 -37.58 13.71
C GLY A 521 51.05 -38.35 12.38
N SER A 522 51.89 -39.36 12.21
CA SER A 522 51.91 -40.25 11.04
C SER A 522 50.83 -41.34 11.03
N THR A 523 50.06 -41.49 12.12
CA THR A 523 49.05 -42.56 12.26
C THR A 523 47.65 -42.07 11.89
N THR A 524 46.99 -42.76 10.96
CA THR A 524 45.55 -42.59 10.69
C THR A 524 44.72 -43.13 11.86
N VAL A 525 43.78 -42.33 12.36
CA VAL A 525 42.92 -42.66 13.51
C VAL A 525 41.43 -42.75 13.16
N LYS A 526 41.00 -42.18 12.04
CA LYS A 526 39.69 -42.39 11.39
C LYS A 526 39.83 -42.29 9.88
N GLN A 527 38.99 -43.02 9.14
CA GLN A 527 39.06 -43.19 7.68
C GLN A 527 37.68 -42.99 7.01
N VAL A 528 37.60 -43.10 5.69
CA VAL A 528 36.32 -43.00 4.96
C VAL A 528 35.31 -44.01 5.50
N GLY A 529 34.10 -43.54 5.81
CA GLY A 529 33.05 -44.30 6.49
C GLY A 529 32.96 -44.08 8.00
N ASP A 530 33.99 -43.57 8.67
CA ASP A 530 33.94 -43.25 10.11
C ASP A 530 33.09 -42.00 10.40
N VAL A 531 32.47 -41.99 11.58
CA VAL A 531 31.74 -40.84 12.13
C VAL A 531 32.63 -40.01 13.06
N ILE A 532 32.62 -38.69 12.88
CA ILE A 532 33.39 -37.70 13.64
C ILE A 532 32.54 -36.48 14.00
N TRP A 533 32.97 -35.73 15.01
CA TRP A 533 32.46 -34.41 15.36
C TRP A 533 33.46 -33.32 14.94
N VAL A 534 32.99 -32.37 14.15
CA VAL A 534 33.80 -31.35 13.45
C VAL A 534 33.36 -29.94 13.90
N PRO A 535 34.27 -29.08 14.40
CA PRO A 535 33.89 -27.74 14.83
C PRO A 535 33.58 -26.80 13.67
N ILE A 536 32.49 -26.05 13.83
CA ILE A 536 32.02 -24.96 12.98
C ILE A 536 31.94 -23.68 13.82
N ARG A 537 32.28 -22.54 13.22
CA ARG A 537 32.25 -21.23 13.86
C ARG A 537 31.66 -20.17 12.93
N SER A 538 30.77 -19.34 13.45
CA SER A 538 30.26 -18.15 12.74
C SER A 538 31.15 -16.93 13.01
N GLY A 539 31.39 -16.11 11.98
CA GLY A 539 32.15 -14.85 12.05
C GLY A 539 33.53 -14.89 11.38
N ASN A 540 34.15 -13.71 11.27
CA ASN A 540 35.34 -13.41 10.45
C ASN A 540 36.67 -14.01 10.94
N ASN A 541 36.71 -15.25 11.44
CA ASN A 541 37.98 -15.92 11.71
C ASN A 541 37.90 -17.45 11.60
N ARG A 542 38.39 -17.98 10.46
CA ARG A 542 38.74 -19.37 10.16
C ARG A 542 37.89 -20.46 10.84
N TYR A 543 36.82 -20.89 10.17
CA TYR A 543 36.65 -22.25 9.64
C TYR A 543 35.59 -22.20 8.53
N ILE A 544 35.70 -23.04 7.50
CA ILE A 544 34.87 -22.89 6.28
C ILE A 544 33.57 -23.68 6.42
N VAL A 545 32.47 -22.96 6.22
CA VAL A 545 31.29 -23.46 5.53
C VAL A 545 30.88 -22.37 4.54
N GLU A 546 30.47 -22.72 3.32
CA GLU A 546 29.51 -21.86 2.61
C GLU A 546 28.25 -21.78 3.47
N ALA A 547 27.65 -20.59 3.59
CA ALA A 547 26.77 -20.25 4.72
C ALA A 547 25.76 -21.37 5.04
N LEU A 548 25.84 -21.91 6.26
CA LEU A 548 24.94 -22.98 6.72
C LEU A 548 23.50 -22.59 6.40
N PRO A 549 22.76 -23.39 5.60
CA PRO A 549 21.35 -23.14 5.35
C PRO A 549 20.59 -23.04 6.68
N GLN A 550 19.57 -22.18 6.72
CA GLN A 550 18.62 -22.15 7.82
C GLN A 550 18.13 -23.59 8.09
N LEU A 551 18.13 -24.01 9.35
CA LEU A 551 17.62 -25.33 9.73
C LEU A 551 16.22 -25.51 9.14
N PRO A 552 15.95 -26.56 8.34
CA PRO A 552 14.58 -26.85 7.94
C PRO A 552 13.78 -27.09 9.21
N THR A 553 12.80 -26.22 9.45
CA THR A 553 11.86 -26.37 10.56
C THR A 553 11.20 -27.76 10.49
N PRO A 554 10.77 -28.34 11.63
CA PRO A 554 9.92 -29.53 11.60
C PRO A 554 8.77 -29.31 10.60
N PRO A 555 8.40 -30.29 9.76
CA PRO A 555 7.38 -30.12 8.73
C PRO A 555 6.15 -29.44 9.32
N LYS A 556 5.92 -28.20 8.89
CA LYS A 556 4.87 -27.35 9.47
C LYS A 556 3.53 -28.01 9.14
N GLU A 557 2.67 -28.19 10.13
CA GLU A 557 1.32 -28.68 9.84
C GLU A 557 0.65 -27.69 8.88
N LYS A 558 0.15 -28.20 7.75
CA LYS A 558 -0.40 -27.35 6.69
C LYS A 558 -1.50 -26.47 7.26
N THR A 559 -1.37 -25.18 6.99
CA THR A 559 -2.34 -24.17 7.45
C THR A 559 -3.68 -24.47 6.79
N ARG A 560 -4.66 -24.94 7.58
CA ARG A 560 -6.01 -25.19 7.09
C ARG A 560 -6.69 -23.84 6.77
N PRO A 561 -7.27 -23.66 5.57
CA PRO A 561 -7.99 -22.44 5.22
C PRO A 561 -9.13 -22.12 6.20
N ASN A 562 -9.29 -20.83 6.51
CA ASN A 562 -10.28 -20.32 7.46
C ASN A 562 -11.74 -20.43 6.95
N TYR A 563 -11.95 -20.54 5.64
CA TYR A 563 -13.27 -20.64 5.01
C TYR A 563 -13.87 -22.06 4.96
N TRP A 564 -13.13 -23.09 5.40
CA TRP A 564 -13.64 -24.46 5.39
C TRP A 564 -14.77 -24.67 6.40
N GLN A 565 -15.91 -25.18 5.93
CA GLN A 565 -17.07 -25.51 6.77
C GLN A 565 -17.14 -26.99 7.15
N GLY A 566 -17.53 -27.29 8.39
CA GLY A 566 -17.67 -28.65 8.90
C GLY A 566 -17.72 -28.75 10.43
N THR A 567 -17.51 -29.96 10.95
CA THR A 567 -17.46 -30.24 12.38
C THR A 567 -16.13 -29.71 12.95
N VAL A 568 -16.18 -28.69 13.80
CA VAL A 568 -15.01 -28.26 14.58
C VAL A 568 -14.95 -29.08 15.85
N THR A 569 -13.78 -29.64 16.18
CA THR A 569 -13.44 -30.07 17.54
C THR A 569 -12.61 -28.98 18.21
N ALA A 570 -13.08 -28.48 19.34
CA ALA A 570 -12.44 -27.41 20.09
C ALA A 570 -12.13 -27.84 21.53
N GLY A 571 -10.99 -27.36 22.02
CA GLY A 571 -10.63 -27.33 23.44
C GLY A 571 -10.79 -25.94 24.01
N VAL A 572 -10.91 -25.83 25.33
CA VAL A 572 -10.93 -24.54 26.04
C VAL A 572 -9.54 -23.88 25.96
N SER A 573 -9.49 -22.60 25.58
CA SER A 573 -8.23 -21.85 25.48
C SER A 573 -7.60 -21.59 26.86
N PRO A 574 -6.27 -21.72 27.04
CA PRO A 574 -5.61 -21.34 28.27
C PRO A 574 -5.67 -19.82 28.46
N ALA A 575 -6.10 -19.40 29.66
CA ALA A 575 -6.03 -18.02 30.10
C ALA A 575 -4.61 -17.47 29.90
N SER A 576 -4.49 -16.27 29.33
CA SER A 576 -3.18 -15.65 29.18
C SER A 576 -2.60 -15.29 30.55
N LYS A 577 -1.26 -15.19 30.66
CA LYS A 577 -0.60 -14.91 31.96
C LYS A 577 -1.01 -13.56 32.59
N ASP A 578 -1.57 -12.66 31.79
CA ASP A 578 -2.05 -11.34 32.23
C ASP A 578 -3.52 -11.38 32.74
N GLN A 579 -4.23 -12.50 32.60
CA GLN A 579 -5.64 -12.63 32.98
C GLN A 579 -5.83 -13.35 34.33
N GLN A 580 -5.52 -12.68 35.44
CA GLN A 580 -5.82 -13.21 36.79
C GLN A 580 -7.32 -13.39 37.09
N ASN A 581 -8.21 -12.91 36.21
CA ASN A 581 -9.65 -13.14 36.26
C ASN A 581 -10.22 -13.57 34.89
N ALA A 582 -9.54 -14.47 34.18
CA ALA A 582 -10.17 -15.19 33.08
C ALA A 582 -11.31 -16.07 33.62
N SER A 583 -12.55 -15.60 33.49
CA SER A 583 -13.71 -16.50 33.50
C SER A 583 -13.57 -17.45 32.31
N GLY A 584 -13.39 -18.74 32.58
CA GLY A 584 -13.32 -19.77 31.56
C GLY A 584 -14.60 -19.86 30.70
N LEU A 585 -14.57 -20.77 29.73
CA LEU A 585 -15.65 -20.97 28.76
C LEU A 585 -17.00 -21.20 29.48
N GLU A 586 -17.93 -20.26 29.28
CA GLU A 586 -19.25 -20.28 29.89
C GLU A 586 -20.20 -21.21 29.12
N ILE A 587 -20.73 -22.23 29.79
CA ILE A 587 -21.68 -23.19 29.20
C ILE A 587 -23.09 -22.94 29.70
N TYR A 588 -24.05 -22.97 28.76
CA TYR A 588 -25.48 -22.70 28.98
C TYR A 588 -26.36 -23.83 28.42
N ALA A 589 -27.56 -24.00 28.97
CA ALA A 589 -28.50 -25.03 28.54
C ALA A 589 -29.15 -24.72 27.18
N SER A 590 -29.45 -23.44 26.91
CA SER A 590 -30.07 -22.99 25.67
C SER A 590 -29.40 -21.75 25.09
N LYS A 591 -29.66 -21.49 23.80
CA LYS A 591 -29.27 -20.25 23.11
C LYS A 591 -29.80 -19.01 23.83
N ALA A 592 -31.05 -19.03 24.27
CA ALA A 592 -31.70 -17.90 24.93
C ALA A 592 -31.12 -17.60 26.33
N ASP A 593 -30.62 -18.61 27.03
CA ASP A 593 -29.89 -18.45 28.30
C ASP A 593 -28.53 -17.79 28.07
N LEU A 594 -27.81 -18.21 27.02
CA LEU A 594 -26.50 -17.64 26.62
C LEU A 594 -26.61 -16.20 26.09
N GLU A 595 -27.61 -15.91 25.25
CA GLU A 595 -27.93 -14.55 24.77
C GLU A 595 -28.11 -13.57 25.94
N LYS A 596 -28.93 -13.97 26.92
CA LYS A 596 -29.27 -13.16 28.10
C LYS A 596 -28.22 -13.23 29.20
N ARG A 597 -27.31 -14.22 29.13
CA ARG A 597 -26.35 -14.63 30.18
C ARG A 597 -26.99 -14.91 31.53
N VAL A 598 -28.04 -15.74 31.51
CA VAL A 598 -28.74 -16.28 32.68
C VAL A 598 -28.57 -17.80 32.73
N ASN A 599 -28.88 -18.46 33.86
CA ASN A 599 -28.96 -19.93 33.96
C ASN A 599 -27.72 -20.71 33.45
N ARG A 600 -26.52 -20.13 33.61
CA ARG A 600 -25.24 -20.74 33.22
C ARG A 600 -24.98 -22.03 34.00
N ILE A 601 -24.72 -23.13 33.27
CA ILE A 601 -24.41 -24.46 33.83
C ILE A 601 -23.02 -24.48 34.45
N ALA A 602 -22.00 -24.05 33.69
CA ALA A 602 -20.60 -24.23 34.06
C ALA A 602 -19.68 -23.12 33.53
N VAL A 603 -18.47 -23.08 34.08
CA VAL A 603 -17.34 -22.25 33.64
C VAL A 603 -16.14 -23.20 33.53
N LEU A 604 -15.76 -23.58 32.31
CA LEU A 604 -14.67 -24.51 32.07
C LEU A 604 -13.36 -23.77 31.82
N ASN A 605 -12.27 -24.22 32.45
CA ASN A 605 -10.93 -23.71 32.17
C ASN A 605 -10.18 -24.67 31.22
N ALA A 606 -9.03 -24.24 30.69
CA ALA A 606 -8.20 -25.09 29.86
C ALA A 606 -7.79 -26.38 30.58
N ASN A 607 -8.22 -27.50 30.00
CA ASN A 607 -7.89 -28.85 30.41
C ASN A 607 -7.98 -29.72 29.14
N ALA A 608 -7.03 -30.64 28.95
CA ALA A 608 -7.02 -31.54 27.80
C ALA A 608 -8.28 -32.43 27.70
N SER A 609 -9.04 -32.60 28.79
CA SER A 609 -10.31 -33.35 28.79
C SER A 609 -11.54 -32.50 28.43
N ASN A 610 -11.44 -31.16 28.45
CA ASN A 610 -12.53 -30.23 28.17
C ASN A 610 -12.69 -30.00 26.65
N LYS A 611 -13.11 -31.04 25.94
CA LYS A 611 -13.26 -31.05 24.47
C LYS A 611 -14.73 -31.17 24.04
N PHE A 612 -15.11 -30.39 23.05
CA PHE A 612 -16.45 -30.37 22.49
C PHE A 612 -16.43 -30.18 20.98
N THR A 613 -17.52 -30.52 20.32
CA THR A 613 -17.71 -30.28 18.89
C THR A 613 -18.81 -29.27 18.63
N TYR A 614 -18.65 -28.47 17.58
CA TYR A 614 -19.66 -27.56 17.06
C TYR A 614 -19.60 -27.47 15.54
N GLU A 615 -20.62 -26.89 14.94
CA GLU A 615 -20.81 -26.84 13.49
C GLU A 615 -20.43 -25.45 12.95
N SER A 616 -19.36 -25.33 12.16
CA SER A 616 -18.88 -24.00 11.73
C SER A 616 -19.81 -23.28 10.76
N ASP A 617 -20.69 -24.02 10.06
CA ASP A 617 -21.78 -23.51 9.23
C ASP A 617 -22.98 -22.96 10.05
N LYS A 618 -23.04 -23.23 11.35
CA LYS A 618 -24.15 -22.84 12.25
C LYS A 618 -23.71 -21.88 13.36
N VAL A 619 -22.56 -21.24 13.20
CA VAL A 619 -22.08 -20.22 14.13
C VAL A 619 -22.85 -18.92 13.87
N GLU A 620 -23.52 -18.40 14.89
CA GLU A 620 -24.31 -17.17 14.78
C GLU A 620 -23.56 -16.00 15.42
N LEU A 621 -23.39 -14.91 14.66
CA LEU A 621 -22.90 -13.64 15.18
C LEU A 621 -24.08 -12.83 15.74
N ILE A 622 -24.19 -12.74 17.07
CA ILE A 622 -25.23 -11.94 17.70
C ILE A 622 -24.69 -10.54 18.00
N GLN A 623 -25.35 -9.52 17.43
CA GLN A 623 -25.14 -8.11 17.79
C GLN A 623 -25.86 -7.83 19.11
N SER A 624 -25.13 -7.35 20.12
CA SER A 624 -25.71 -7.11 21.45
C SER A 624 -26.64 -5.90 21.46
N THR A 625 -27.87 -6.09 21.91
CA THR A 625 -28.80 -5.01 22.30
C THR A 625 -28.31 -4.21 23.51
N ASP A 626 -27.45 -4.80 24.35
CA ASP A 626 -27.14 -4.30 25.70
C ASP A 626 -25.77 -3.57 25.81
N GLY A 627 -25.10 -3.29 24.69
CA GLY A 627 -23.75 -2.71 24.69
C GLY A 627 -22.60 -3.66 25.09
N LYS A 628 -22.85 -4.97 25.17
CA LYS A 628 -21.80 -6.01 25.23
C LYS A 628 -21.12 -6.11 23.84
N PRO A 629 -19.87 -6.61 23.72
CA PRO A 629 -19.30 -6.92 22.41
C PRO A 629 -20.13 -8.00 21.69
N SER A 630 -20.25 -7.90 20.36
CA SER A 630 -20.84 -8.95 19.53
C SER A 630 -20.05 -10.25 19.69
N VAL A 631 -20.75 -11.39 19.76
CA VAL A 631 -20.14 -12.69 20.02
C VAL A 631 -20.64 -13.74 19.02
N LEU A 632 -19.72 -14.62 18.63
CA LEU A 632 -20.00 -15.83 17.87
C LEU A 632 -20.50 -16.93 18.84
N LEU A 633 -21.72 -17.41 18.65
CA LEU A 633 -22.33 -18.47 19.45
C LEU A 633 -22.48 -19.75 18.62
N ALA A 634 -22.45 -20.92 19.26
CA ALA A 634 -22.77 -22.19 18.60
C ALA A 634 -23.49 -23.18 19.53
N GLU A 635 -24.32 -24.04 18.93
CA GLU A 635 -24.71 -25.32 19.54
C GLU A 635 -23.49 -26.24 19.59
N CYS A 636 -23.23 -26.81 20.75
CA CYS A 636 -22.06 -27.62 21.06
C CYS A 636 -22.44 -28.96 21.69
N LYS A 637 -21.60 -29.98 21.48
CA LYS A 637 -21.81 -31.35 22.00
C LYS A 637 -20.51 -31.87 22.63
N PRO A 638 -20.56 -32.74 23.65
CA PRO A 638 -19.37 -33.44 24.15
C PRO A 638 -18.60 -34.13 23.01
N ALA A 639 -17.28 -33.94 22.93
CA ALA A 639 -16.47 -34.69 21.97
C ALA A 639 -16.33 -36.16 22.40
N ALA A 640 -16.03 -37.06 21.47
CA ALA A 640 -15.89 -38.49 21.76
C ALA A 640 -14.79 -38.73 22.82
N GLY A 641 -15.16 -39.30 23.97
CA GLY A 641 -14.25 -39.54 25.10
C GLY A 641 -13.92 -38.30 25.95
N ALA A 642 -14.57 -37.15 25.72
CA ALA A 642 -14.39 -35.97 26.56
C ALA A 642 -14.86 -36.21 28.00
N GLN A 643 -14.14 -35.63 28.96
CA GLN A 643 -14.50 -35.66 30.38
C GLN A 643 -14.38 -34.25 30.96
N PHE A 644 -15.54 -33.58 31.04
CA PHE A 644 -15.57 -32.21 31.51
C PHE A 644 -15.21 -32.10 32.99
N SER A 645 -14.31 -31.18 33.30
CA SER A 645 -13.80 -30.96 34.65
C SER A 645 -13.37 -29.50 34.86
N TYR A 646 -13.46 -29.03 36.10
CA TYR A 646 -12.88 -27.75 36.50
C TYR A 646 -11.35 -27.82 36.51
N ALA A 647 -10.67 -26.67 36.66
CA ALA A 647 -9.19 -26.59 36.67
C ALA A 647 -8.48 -27.43 37.76
N LYS A 648 -9.22 -27.98 38.74
CA LYS A 648 -8.70 -28.87 39.79
C LYS A 648 -8.91 -30.37 39.52
N GLY A 649 -9.49 -30.75 38.38
CA GLY A 649 -9.82 -32.14 38.04
C GLY A 649 -11.19 -32.62 38.53
N GLU A 650 -11.85 -31.85 39.41
CA GLU A 650 -13.25 -32.02 39.82
C GLU A 650 -14.19 -32.18 38.59
N PRO A 651 -14.94 -33.28 38.45
CA PRO A 651 -15.77 -33.56 37.27
C PRO A 651 -17.03 -32.70 37.20
N VAL A 652 -17.50 -32.43 35.98
CA VAL A 652 -18.68 -31.59 35.70
C VAL A 652 -19.65 -32.33 34.79
N ALA A 653 -20.91 -32.43 35.21
CA ALA A 653 -21.98 -32.93 34.36
C ALA A 653 -22.37 -31.86 33.33
N ILE A 654 -22.12 -32.14 32.05
CA ILE A 654 -22.51 -31.31 30.90
C ILE A 654 -23.56 -32.08 30.08
N PRO A 655 -24.67 -31.46 29.66
CA PRO A 655 -25.70 -32.13 28.86
C PRO A 655 -25.18 -32.53 27.46
N SER A 656 -25.90 -33.45 26.81
CA SER A 656 -25.57 -33.96 25.47
C SER A 656 -25.58 -32.89 24.37
N VAL A 657 -26.28 -31.77 24.61
CA VAL A 657 -26.26 -30.55 23.80
C VAL A 657 -26.19 -29.36 24.76
N PHE A 658 -25.33 -28.37 24.45
CA PHE A 658 -25.19 -27.14 25.21
C PHE A 658 -24.84 -25.95 24.29
N TRP A 659 -24.86 -24.73 24.82
CA TRP A 659 -24.53 -23.51 24.07
C TRP A 659 -23.35 -22.78 24.72
N THR A 660 -22.44 -22.25 23.90
CA THR A 660 -21.27 -21.45 24.34
C THR A 660 -20.83 -20.45 23.24
N THR A 661 -20.01 -19.48 23.61
CA THR A 661 -19.24 -18.65 22.67
C THR A 661 -18.11 -19.43 22.01
N VAL A 662 -17.86 -19.22 20.72
CA VAL A 662 -16.83 -19.92 19.91
C VAL A 662 -15.81 -18.96 19.28
N ASP A 663 -15.49 -17.87 19.98
CA ASP A 663 -14.49 -16.87 19.58
C ASP A 663 -13.06 -17.44 19.68
N THR A 664 -12.43 -17.70 18.52
CA THR A 664 -11.17 -18.42 18.39
C THR A 664 -9.98 -17.61 18.91
N GLY A 665 -9.09 -18.27 19.65
CA GLY A 665 -7.96 -17.61 20.32
C GLY A 665 -8.33 -16.79 21.56
N LYS A 666 -9.58 -16.37 21.73
CA LYS A 666 -10.07 -15.74 22.97
C LYS A 666 -10.60 -16.76 23.98
N SER A 667 -11.54 -17.61 23.55
CA SER A 667 -12.26 -18.55 24.44
C SER A 667 -11.92 -20.01 24.14
N ILE A 668 -11.62 -20.31 22.87
CA ILE A 668 -11.44 -21.69 22.38
C ILE A 668 -10.18 -21.82 21.52
N ILE A 669 -9.62 -23.02 21.49
CA ILE A 669 -8.62 -23.46 20.50
C ILE A 669 -9.29 -24.50 19.61
N ILE A 670 -9.22 -24.30 18.28
CA ILE A 670 -9.59 -25.33 17.31
C ILE A 670 -8.48 -26.39 17.32
N GLU A 671 -8.81 -27.61 17.70
CA GLU A 671 -7.90 -28.76 17.61
C GLU A 671 -8.05 -29.48 16.27
N LYS A 672 -9.28 -29.54 15.74
CA LYS A 672 -9.59 -30.22 14.48
C LYS A 672 -10.74 -29.53 13.77
N LEU A 673 -10.71 -29.56 12.44
CA LEU A 673 -11.86 -29.29 11.58
C LEU A 673 -12.02 -30.48 10.63
N GLU A 674 -13.22 -31.08 10.64
CA GLU A 674 -13.63 -32.17 9.77
C GLU A 674 -14.68 -31.64 8.78
N PRO A 675 -14.29 -31.37 7.52
CA PRO A 675 -15.24 -30.95 6.49
C PRO A 675 -16.33 -32.00 6.27
N LYS A 676 -17.56 -31.55 6.08
CA LYS A 676 -18.73 -32.43 5.91
C LYS A 676 -19.10 -32.73 4.46
N GLN A 677 -18.61 -31.90 3.55
CA GLN A 677 -18.92 -31.96 2.13
C GLN A 677 -17.62 -31.93 1.35
N PHE A 678 -17.44 -32.94 0.50
CA PHE A 678 -16.30 -33.11 -0.39
C PHE A 678 -16.79 -33.30 -1.82
N ASN A 679 -15.93 -33.00 -2.80
CA ASN A 679 -16.16 -33.20 -4.23
C ASN A 679 -17.39 -32.44 -4.80
N SER A 680 -17.94 -31.50 -4.03
CA SER A 680 -19.14 -30.70 -4.33
C SER A 680 -18.86 -29.20 -4.26
N VAL A 681 -19.62 -28.39 -5.00
CA VAL A 681 -19.49 -26.92 -4.97
C VAL A 681 -20.28 -26.36 -3.79
N ILE A 682 -19.56 -25.74 -2.85
CA ILE A 682 -20.12 -25.11 -1.64
C ILE A 682 -20.17 -23.60 -1.90
N LYS A 683 -21.37 -23.01 -1.81
CA LYS A 683 -21.54 -21.54 -1.82
C LYS A 683 -21.44 -21.00 -0.40
N CYS A 684 -20.83 -19.84 -0.23
CA CYS A 684 -20.70 -19.19 1.07
C CYS A 684 -20.55 -17.65 0.90
N ASP A 685 -20.36 -16.93 1.99
CA ASP A 685 -20.11 -15.47 2.00
C ASP A 685 -19.07 -15.11 3.07
N ILE A 686 -17.96 -15.86 3.09
CA ILE A 686 -16.98 -15.83 4.18
C ILE A 686 -15.90 -14.77 3.91
N ASP A 687 -15.72 -13.83 4.84
CA ASP A 687 -14.69 -12.79 4.72
C ASP A 687 -13.28 -13.39 4.68
N ILE A 688 -12.44 -12.88 3.78
CA ILE A 688 -11.04 -13.31 3.57
C ILE A 688 -10.14 -12.09 3.40
N LYS A 689 -8.92 -12.14 3.94
CA LYS A 689 -7.94 -11.02 3.93
C LYS A 689 -6.80 -11.26 2.96
N ALA A 690 -6.26 -10.17 2.41
CA ALA A 690 -5.10 -10.21 1.53
C ALA A 690 -3.91 -10.87 2.24
N GLY A 691 -3.48 -12.05 1.76
CA GLY A 691 -2.45 -12.86 2.39
C GLY A 691 -2.95 -14.05 3.22
N ASP A 692 -4.27 -14.19 3.46
CA ASP A 692 -4.84 -15.37 4.14
C ASP A 692 -4.60 -16.66 3.34
N ALA A 693 -4.45 -17.77 4.05
CA ALA A 693 -4.18 -19.09 3.48
C ALA A 693 -5.42 -19.67 2.79
N LEU A 694 -5.32 -19.89 1.47
CA LEU A 694 -6.37 -20.54 0.66
C LEU A 694 -6.16 -22.05 0.49
N GLY A 695 -4.93 -22.53 0.68
CA GLY A 695 -4.58 -23.94 0.59
C GLY A 695 -3.14 -24.12 0.11
N TYR A 696 -2.84 -25.29 -0.45
CA TYR A 696 -1.53 -25.62 -1.01
C TYR A 696 -1.68 -26.18 -2.42
N MET A 697 -0.60 -26.25 -3.20
CA MET A 697 -0.64 -26.79 -4.57
C MET A 697 -1.17 -28.23 -4.61
N GLY A 698 -2.20 -28.47 -5.41
CA GLY A 698 -2.80 -29.79 -5.60
C GLY A 698 -2.06 -30.61 -6.64
N LEU A 699 -2.29 -31.92 -6.62
CA LEU A 699 -1.72 -32.86 -7.57
C LEU A 699 -2.36 -32.70 -8.95
N TYR A 700 -1.57 -32.92 -10.01
CA TYR A 700 -2.02 -32.94 -11.39
C TYR A 700 -1.14 -33.91 -12.20
N GLU A 701 -1.70 -35.05 -12.58
CA GLU A 701 -1.02 -36.13 -13.30
C GLU A 701 -1.60 -36.27 -14.71
N THR A 702 -0.73 -36.55 -15.69
CA THR A 702 -1.08 -36.65 -17.11
C THR A 702 -0.26 -37.76 -17.79
N PRO A 703 -0.80 -38.42 -18.82
CA PRO A 703 -0.04 -39.38 -19.62
C PRO A 703 1.11 -38.72 -20.39
N THR A 704 2.17 -39.47 -20.67
CA THR A 704 3.16 -39.18 -21.70
C THR A 704 2.81 -39.90 -23.01
N GLN A 705 3.50 -39.59 -24.10
CA GLN A 705 3.37 -40.33 -25.38
C GLN A 705 3.80 -41.80 -25.26
N THR A 706 4.63 -42.15 -24.28
CA THR A 706 5.07 -43.51 -23.93
C THR A 706 4.09 -44.27 -23.02
N GLY A 707 3.01 -43.63 -22.55
CA GLY A 707 2.08 -44.21 -21.57
C GLY A 707 2.57 -44.14 -20.12
N GLU A 708 3.67 -43.41 -19.85
CA GLU A 708 4.16 -43.15 -18.50
C GLU A 708 3.38 -41.98 -17.87
N GLN A 709 3.57 -41.78 -16.55
CA GLN A 709 2.86 -40.75 -15.79
C GLN A 709 3.75 -39.53 -15.51
N LYS A 710 3.49 -38.40 -16.19
CA LYS A 710 4.03 -37.09 -15.79
C LYS A 710 3.20 -36.57 -14.61
N SER A 711 3.85 -36.17 -13.53
CA SER A 711 3.21 -35.70 -12.29
C SER A 711 3.77 -34.35 -11.88
N LYS A 712 2.90 -33.39 -11.56
CA LYS A 712 3.28 -32.09 -10.98
C LYS A 712 2.31 -31.67 -9.87
N ARG A 713 2.77 -30.78 -9.00
CA ARG A 713 1.96 -30.03 -8.03
C ARG A 713 1.82 -28.60 -8.56
N GLN A 714 0.59 -28.11 -8.68
CA GLN A 714 0.32 -26.77 -9.23
C GLN A 714 -0.88 -26.09 -8.56
N VAL A 715 -1.03 -24.79 -8.82
CA VAL A 715 -2.30 -24.07 -8.75
C VAL A 715 -2.45 -23.27 -10.04
N HIS A 716 -3.66 -23.22 -10.60
CA HIS A 716 -4.01 -22.30 -11.69
C HIS A 716 -4.75 -21.11 -11.09
N VAL A 717 -4.36 -19.88 -11.45
CA VAL A 717 -4.91 -18.64 -10.87
C VAL A 717 -5.44 -17.72 -11.97
N GLU A 718 -6.72 -17.36 -11.89
CA GLU A 718 -7.34 -16.34 -12.73
C GLU A 718 -7.65 -15.07 -11.92
N VAL A 719 -7.68 -13.92 -12.61
CA VAL A 719 -8.30 -12.69 -12.13
C VAL A 719 -9.23 -12.19 -13.23
N PHE A 720 -10.48 -11.88 -12.92
CA PHE A 720 -11.46 -11.44 -13.93
C PHE A 720 -12.52 -10.47 -13.38
N ILE A 721 -13.18 -9.75 -14.29
CA ILE A 721 -14.33 -8.88 -14.02
C ILE A 721 -15.51 -9.34 -14.88
N SER A 722 -16.69 -9.45 -14.27
CA SER A 722 -17.93 -9.92 -14.93
C SER A 722 -18.91 -8.80 -15.31
N ASP A 723 -18.61 -7.54 -14.98
CA ASP A 723 -19.41 -6.36 -15.33
C ASP A 723 -18.58 -5.42 -16.23
N GLU A 724 -19.04 -5.22 -17.47
CA GLU A 724 -18.44 -4.28 -18.43
C GLU A 724 -18.29 -2.86 -17.85
N LYS A 725 -19.21 -2.44 -16.98
CA LYS A 725 -19.17 -1.14 -16.29
C LYS A 725 -17.92 -0.99 -15.45
N ASP A 726 -17.50 -2.06 -14.76
CA ASP A 726 -16.36 -2.04 -13.84
C ASP A 726 -15.03 -2.05 -14.61
N VAL A 727 -14.95 -2.76 -15.74
CA VAL A 727 -13.81 -2.68 -16.68
C VAL A 727 -13.70 -1.29 -17.30
N ASN A 728 -14.82 -0.70 -17.70
CA ASN A 728 -14.84 0.65 -18.25
C ASN A 728 -14.41 1.73 -17.23
N VAL A 729 -14.49 1.48 -15.92
CA VAL A 729 -13.89 2.40 -14.92
C VAL A 729 -12.36 2.32 -14.93
N LEU A 730 -11.78 1.13 -15.04
CA LEU A 730 -10.32 0.98 -15.14
C LEU A 730 -9.78 1.63 -16.42
N LEU A 731 -10.43 1.37 -17.56
CA LEU A 731 -9.93 1.82 -18.87
C LEU A 731 -10.05 3.34 -19.10
N ASN A 732 -11.11 3.98 -18.57
CA ASN A 732 -11.46 5.36 -18.90
C ASN A 732 -11.20 6.39 -17.79
N ASN A 733 -10.76 5.99 -16.60
CA ASN A 733 -10.53 6.87 -15.44
C ASN A 733 -11.65 7.93 -15.23
N PRO A 734 -12.91 7.53 -15.02
CA PRO A 734 -14.06 8.47 -14.99
C PRO A 734 -14.01 9.45 -13.81
N LEU A 735 -13.26 9.13 -12.75
CA LEU A 735 -13.00 10.04 -11.63
C LEU A 735 -11.91 11.08 -11.92
N LYS A 736 -11.19 10.96 -13.04
CA LYS A 736 -10.03 11.78 -13.43
C LYS A 736 -8.95 11.82 -12.35
N LEU A 737 -8.61 10.66 -11.80
CA LEU A 737 -7.54 10.54 -10.81
C LEU A 737 -6.18 10.91 -11.43
N THR A 738 -5.36 11.63 -10.66
CA THR A 738 -4.05 12.16 -11.06
C THR A 738 -2.94 11.92 -10.03
N ASP A 739 -3.28 11.23 -8.94
CA ASP A 739 -2.41 10.62 -7.96
C ASP A 739 -1.98 9.20 -8.43
N GLY A 740 -1.19 8.49 -7.61
CA GLY A 740 -0.64 7.18 -7.95
C GLY A 740 0.73 7.21 -8.66
N LYS A 741 1.15 6.05 -9.19
CA LYS A 741 2.42 5.88 -9.92
C LYS A 741 2.42 6.69 -11.22
N GLN A 742 3.60 7.17 -11.63
CA GLN A 742 3.78 7.90 -12.89
C GLN A 742 4.69 7.12 -13.84
N TYR A 743 4.34 7.15 -15.11
CA TYR A 743 4.99 6.45 -16.20
C TYR A 743 5.36 7.46 -17.29
N ILE A 744 6.39 7.18 -18.09
CA ILE A 744 6.56 7.81 -19.40
C ILE A 744 6.06 6.88 -20.48
N ARG A 745 5.37 7.43 -21.47
CA ARG A 745 5.00 6.75 -22.71
C ARG A 745 5.89 7.25 -23.84
N LEU A 746 6.48 6.30 -24.57
CA LEU A 746 7.30 6.51 -25.77
C LEU A 746 6.53 5.95 -26.97
N PRO A 747 5.87 6.78 -27.78
CA PRO A 747 5.14 6.30 -28.95
C PRO A 747 6.06 5.69 -30.02
N LYS A 748 5.49 4.85 -30.88
CA LYS A 748 6.10 4.40 -32.13
C LYS A 748 6.71 5.58 -32.90
N GLY A 749 7.96 5.42 -33.35
CA GLY A 749 8.72 6.48 -34.01
C GLY A 749 9.58 7.34 -33.05
N THR A 750 9.56 7.09 -31.74
CA THR A 750 10.48 7.75 -30.80
C THR A 750 11.92 7.31 -31.07
N GLY A 751 12.83 8.27 -31.24
CA GLY A 751 14.26 8.02 -31.38
C GLY A 751 14.98 7.81 -30.04
N LEU A 752 15.81 6.77 -29.97
CA LEU A 752 16.79 6.55 -28.90
C LEU A 752 18.17 7.05 -29.34
N PHE A 753 18.95 7.63 -28.43
CA PHE A 753 20.28 8.20 -28.73
C PHE A 753 21.40 7.53 -27.90
N ASP A 754 22.46 7.05 -28.56
CA ASP A 754 23.60 6.34 -27.93
C ASP A 754 24.37 7.18 -26.91
N LYS A 755 24.43 8.50 -27.12
CA LYS A 755 25.15 9.44 -26.26
C LYS A 755 24.33 10.71 -26.07
N PRO A 756 24.44 11.37 -24.91
CA PRO A 756 23.96 12.74 -24.75
C PRO A 756 24.75 13.66 -25.70
N ILE A 757 24.06 14.54 -26.42
CA ILE A 757 24.62 15.34 -27.52
C ILE A 757 25.19 16.67 -26.97
N PRO A 758 26.52 16.91 -27.01
CA PRO A 758 27.08 18.25 -26.78
C PRO A 758 26.89 19.08 -28.05
N GLN A 759 26.28 20.27 -27.94
CA GLN A 759 25.98 21.07 -29.14
C GLN A 759 26.34 22.56 -29.05
N SER A 760 27.63 22.86 -28.82
CA SER A 760 28.34 23.92 -29.56
C SER A 760 29.86 23.80 -29.48
N PRO A 761 30.60 24.30 -30.48
CA PRO A 761 32.05 24.53 -30.37
C PRO A 761 32.37 25.64 -29.36
N ALA A 762 33.57 25.61 -28.78
CA ALA A 762 34.04 26.70 -27.94
C ALA A 762 34.24 28.00 -28.74
N THR A 763 33.82 29.14 -28.17
CA THR A 763 34.01 30.47 -28.74
C THR A 763 35.49 30.90 -28.68
N ALA A 764 36.24 30.59 -29.73
CA ALA A 764 37.56 31.17 -29.94
C ALA A 764 37.45 32.67 -30.27
N ASN A 765 38.23 33.49 -29.57
CA ASN A 765 38.31 34.93 -29.82
C ASN A 765 39.26 35.26 -30.99
N ALA A 766 39.08 36.48 -31.51
CA ALA A 766 40.00 37.26 -32.38
C ALA A 766 39.92 37.06 -33.92
N THR A 767 39.47 38.15 -34.57
CA THR A 767 40.00 38.75 -35.81
C THR A 767 40.16 37.88 -37.08
N GLY A 768 39.24 38.08 -38.04
CA GLY A 768 39.45 37.68 -39.45
C GLY A 768 38.24 37.96 -40.34
N THR A 769 38.42 38.63 -41.47
CA THR A 769 37.35 38.98 -42.43
C THR A 769 37.00 37.82 -43.37
N GLN A 770 35.76 37.32 -43.33
CA GLN A 770 34.95 36.86 -44.48
C GLN A 770 33.57 36.33 -44.01
N PRO A 771 32.47 36.54 -44.76
CA PRO A 771 31.16 35.95 -44.45
C PRO A 771 31.05 34.52 -45.02
N ALA A 772 31.30 33.51 -44.20
CA ALA A 772 31.11 32.11 -44.59
C ALA A 772 29.61 31.73 -44.58
N THR A 773 29.12 31.14 -45.67
CA THR A 773 27.74 30.62 -45.76
C THR A 773 27.59 29.34 -44.93
N THR A 774 26.95 29.43 -43.77
CA THR A 774 26.69 28.28 -42.90
C THR A 774 25.47 27.48 -43.38
N THR A 775 25.72 26.36 -44.07
CA THR A 775 24.70 25.31 -44.26
C THR A 775 24.24 24.80 -42.88
N PRO A 776 22.92 24.56 -42.64
CA PRO A 776 22.47 24.01 -41.37
C PRO A 776 23.11 22.64 -41.10
N GLN A 777 23.87 22.53 -40.01
CA GLN A 777 24.44 21.26 -39.57
C GLN A 777 23.28 20.35 -39.11
N ALA A 778 23.14 19.18 -39.73
CA ALA A 778 22.07 18.25 -39.41
C ALA A 778 22.11 17.82 -37.93
N SER A 779 20.94 17.75 -37.31
CA SER A 779 20.79 17.14 -35.98
C SER A 779 21.26 15.69 -36.01
N PRO A 780 21.92 15.18 -34.97
CA PRO A 780 22.33 13.77 -34.92
C PRO A 780 21.14 12.84 -35.13
N ALA A 781 21.32 11.81 -35.95
CA ALA A 781 20.33 10.76 -36.11
C ALA A 781 20.19 9.97 -34.78
N ALA A 782 18.98 9.50 -34.50
CA ALA A 782 18.75 8.51 -33.46
C ALA A 782 19.48 7.20 -33.84
N SER A 783 20.11 6.54 -32.86
CA SER A 783 20.79 5.25 -33.09
C SER A 783 19.82 4.08 -33.19
N TYR A 784 18.62 4.25 -32.63
CA TYR A 784 17.48 3.38 -32.88
C TYR A 784 16.17 4.18 -32.91
N THR A 785 15.13 3.65 -33.54
CA THR A 785 13.79 4.24 -33.57
C THR A 785 12.78 3.17 -33.19
N LEU A 786 11.99 3.41 -32.12
CA LEU A 786 11.04 2.42 -31.60
C LEU A 786 10.00 2.06 -32.66
N THR A 787 9.79 0.76 -32.89
CA THR A 787 8.87 0.24 -33.90
C THR A 787 7.43 0.14 -33.40
N ARG A 788 7.22 0.31 -32.09
CA ARG A 788 5.93 0.28 -31.39
C ARG A 788 5.90 1.27 -30.21
N ASP A 789 4.76 1.36 -29.53
CA ASP A 789 4.62 2.13 -28.29
C ASP A 789 5.23 1.37 -27.08
N HIS A 790 5.92 2.06 -26.19
CA HIS A 790 6.45 1.53 -24.93
C HIS A 790 6.07 2.41 -23.74
N VAL A 791 6.00 1.81 -22.54
CA VAL A 791 5.62 2.50 -21.30
C VAL A 791 6.52 2.08 -20.16
N PHE A 792 7.18 3.05 -19.51
CA PHE A 792 8.15 2.81 -18.43
C PHE A 792 7.75 3.54 -17.16
N ALA A 793 7.78 2.84 -16.01
CA ALA A 793 7.54 3.47 -14.71
C ALA A 793 8.72 4.39 -14.35
N ILE A 794 8.45 5.65 -13.96
CA ILE A 794 9.49 6.68 -13.80
C ILE A 794 10.44 6.36 -12.63
N ASP A 795 9.94 5.67 -11.61
CA ASP A 795 10.70 5.18 -10.45
C ASP A 795 11.65 4.01 -10.79
N LYS A 796 11.38 3.23 -11.84
CA LYS A 796 12.28 2.18 -12.37
C LYS A 796 13.36 2.73 -13.33
N LEU A 797 13.28 4.00 -13.76
CA LEU A 797 14.20 4.58 -14.76
C LEU A 797 15.43 5.27 -14.14
N THR A 798 16.56 5.19 -14.86
CA THR A 798 17.74 6.01 -14.58
C THR A 798 17.66 7.33 -15.34
N LEU A 799 17.94 8.44 -14.66
CA LEU A 799 18.03 9.78 -15.25
C LEU A 799 19.50 10.23 -15.29
N GLU A 800 20.01 10.50 -16.49
CA GLU A 800 21.35 11.05 -16.71
C GLU A 800 21.29 12.56 -17.06
N LYS A 801 22.42 13.25 -16.95
CA LYS A 801 22.59 14.63 -17.43
C LYS A 801 23.72 14.73 -18.44
N ASP A 802 23.53 15.57 -19.46
CA ASP A 802 24.55 15.86 -20.46
C ASP A 802 25.49 17.02 -20.04
N PRO A 803 26.60 17.25 -20.76
CA PRO A 803 27.52 18.36 -20.46
C PRO A 803 26.89 19.75 -20.57
N ASP A 804 25.77 19.88 -21.29
CA ASP A 804 24.99 21.12 -21.42
C ASP A 804 23.90 21.22 -20.32
N GLY A 805 23.86 20.28 -19.37
CA GLY A 805 22.94 20.23 -18.23
C GLY A 805 21.57 19.60 -18.49
N LYS A 806 21.26 19.19 -19.74
CA LYS A 806 19.94 18.64 -20.12
C LYS A 806 19.77 17.24 -19.54
N GLU A 807 18.54 16.90 -19.16
CA GLU A 807 18.22 15.61 -18.55
C GLU A 807 17.75 14.58 -19.60
N TRP A 808 18.16 13.33 -19.43
CA TRP A 808 17.90 12.23 -20.36
C TRP A 808 17.50 10.97 -19.60
N TYR A 809 16.36 10.36 -19.95
CA TYR A 809 15.99 9.03 -19.44
C TYR A 809 16.80 7.97 -20.17
N VAL A 810 17.40 7.03 -19.43
CA VAL A 810 18.04 5.83 -19.98
C VAL A 810 16.97 4.78 -20.23
N ILE A 811 16.81 4.39 -21.49
CA ILE A 811 15.77 3.46 -21.96
C ILE A 811 16.45 2.20 -22.49
N ALA A 812 15.98 1.03 -22.06
CA ALA A 812 16.20 -0.25 -22.72
C ALA A 812 14.86 -0.68 -23.36
N ALA A 813 14.86 -0.90 -24.66
CA ALA A 813 13.66 -1.22 -25.44
C ALA A 813 14.04 -1.89 -26.77
N GLU A 814 13.27 -2.88 -27.19
CA GLU A 814 13.41 -3.64 -28.43
C GLU A 814 14.78 -4.32 -28.60
N LYS A 815 15.43 -4.68 -27.49
CA LYS A 815 16.83 -5.16 -27.37
C LYS A 815 17.89 -4.10 -27.72
N HIS A 816 17.49 -2.85 -27.92
CA HIS A 816 18.36 -1.70 -27.98
C HIS A 816 18.43 -0.99 -26.62
N SER A 817 19.42 -0.12 -26.44
CA SER A 817 19.54 0.74 -25.26
C SER A 817 20.07 2.10 -25.67
N GLY A 818 19.49 3.16 -25.14
CA GLY A 818 19.81 4.53 -25.50
C GLY A 818 19.08 5.53 -24.62
N ARG A 819 19.02 6.78 -25.06
CA ARG A 819 18.48 7.90 -24.28
C ARG A 819 17.32 8.58 -24.97
N VAL A 820 16.35 9.04 -24.18
CA VAL A 820 15.28 9.97 -24.62
C VAL A 820 15.37 11.23 -23.77
N GLN A 821 15.38 12.40 -24.42
CA GLN A 821 15.52 13.67 -23.71
C GLN A 821 14.27 13.95 -22.86
N LYS A 822 14.47 14.28 -21.59
CA LYS A 822 13.42 14.81 -20.72
C LYS A 822 13.28 16.30 -20.99
N THR A 823 12.07 16.70 -21.38
CA THR A 823 11.68 18.09 -21.67
C THR A 823 10.40 18.43 -20.92
N ALA A 824 9.89 19.66 -21.04
CA ALA A 824 8.66 20.08 -20.38
C ALA A 824 7.38 19.38 -20.90
N THR A 825 7.43 18.74 -22.08
CA THR A 825 6.24 18.16 -22.75
C THR A 825 6.49 16.78 -23.39
N SER A 826 7.72 16.27 -23.34
CA SER A 826 8.11 14.98 -23.91
C SER A 826 9.22 14.34 -23.06
N PRO A 827 9.20 13.01 -22.83
CA PRO A 827 8.13 12.06 -23.21
C PRO A 827 6.79 12.31 -22.47
N GLU A 828 5.69 11.73 -22.97
CA GLU A 828 4.37 11.89 -22.36
C GLU A 828 4.35 11.27 -20.96
N VAL A 829 4.05 12.05 -19.92
CA VAL A 829 3.86 11.51 -18.56
C VAL A 829 2.40 11.04 -18.40
N VAL A 830 2.25 9.75 -18.13
CA VAL A 830 0.99 9.03 -17.97
C VAL A 830 0.82 8.61 -16.51
N ASN A 831 -0.40 8.70 -15.97
CA ASN A 831 -0.68 8.26 -14.59
C ASN A 831 -1.24 6.83 -14.52
N GLN A 832 -1.10 6.20 -13.35
CA GLN A 832 -1.49 4.82 -13.06
C GLN A 832 -2.94 4.44 -13.43
N TYR A 833 -3.85 5.41 -13.51
CA TYR A 833 -5.26 5.17 -13.84
C TYR A 833 -5.59 5.34 -15.33
N GLU A 834 -4.67 5.86 -16.16
CA GLU A 834 -4.83 5.94 -17.63
C GLU A 834 -4.50 4.59 -18.31
N TRP A 835 -5.18 3.51 -17.92
CA TRP A 835 -4.85 2.13 -18.33
C TRP A 835 -4.71 1.96 -19.85
N THR A 836 -5.58 2.60 -20.64
CA THR A 836 -5.51 2.61 -22.11
C THR A 836 -4.21 3.19 -22.66
N LYS A 837 -3.66 4.26 -22.05
CA LYS A 837 -2.34 4.82 -22.40
C LYS A 837 -1.18 3.97 -21.86
N LEU A 838 -1.39 3.24 -20.77
CA LEU A 838 -0.39 2.32 -20.20
C LEU A 838 -0.22 1.03 -21.04
N GLY A 839 -1.09 0.82 -22.03
CA GLY A 839 -1.07 -0.31 -22.97
C GLY A 839 -2.19 -1.33 -22.76
N PHE A 840 -3.12 -1.11 -21.81
CA PHE A 840 -4.23 -2.04 -21.56
C PHE A 840 -5.34 -1.89 -22.60
N GLN A 841 -5.79 -3.02 -23.14
CA GLN A 841 -6.81 -3.06 -24.18
C GLN A 841 -7.64 -4.35 -24.11
N VAL A 842 -8.93 -4.26 -24.41
CA VAL A 842 -9.79 -5.45 -24.53
C VAL A 842 -9.49 -6.17 -25.83
N VAL A 843 -9.19 -7.47 -25.75
CA VAL A 843 -9.04 -8.35 -26.90
C VAL A 843 -10.26 -9.28 -26.94
N LYS A 844 -11.02 -9.17 -28.03
CA LYS A 844 -12.25 -9.92 -28.28
C LYS A 844 -12.23 -10.46 -29.72
N GLU A 845 -12.73 -11.68 -29.91
CA GLU A 845 -12.94 -12.25 -31.25
C GLU A 845 -14.06 -11.52 -32.01
N THR A 846 -13.91 -11.40 -33.33
CA THR A 846 -14.94 -10.82 -34.21
C THR A 846 -16.01 -11.83 -34.67
N ASN A 847 -15.93 -13.08 -34.23
CA ASN A 847 -17.03 -14.05 -34.39
C ASN A 847 -18.13 -13.78 -33.33
N SER A 848 -19.35 -14.23 -33.57
CA SER A 848 -20.47 -14.14 -32.61
C SER A 848 -20.64 -15.41 -31.76
N ASN A 849 -19.80 -16.43 -32.04
CA ASN A 849 -19.99 -17.81 -31.61
C ASN A 849 -18.67 -18.38 -31.05
N SER A 850 -17.93 -17.60 -30.26
CA SER A 850 -16.64 -18.02 -29.72
C SER A 850 -16.82 -19.27 -28.86
N ASP A 851 -16.16 -20.37 -29.25
CA ASP A 851 -16.28 -21.68 -28.60
C ASP A 851 -15.12 -21.98 -27.64
N GLY A 852 -14.28 -20.96 -27.35
CA GLY A 852 -13.07 -21.06 -26.55
C GLY A 852 -11.79 -21.36 -27.36
N TYR A 853 -11.93 -21.71 -28.64
CA TYR A 853 -10.81 -21.92 -29.55
C TYR A 853 -10.45 -20.62 -30.26
N LEU A 854 -9.17 -20.27 -30.25
CA LEU A 854 -8.68 -18.97 -30.65
C LEU A 854 -8.57 -18.85 -32.18
N ASP A 855 -9.60 -18.27 -32.79
CA ASP A 855 -9.71 -18.03 -34.23
C ASP A 855 -8.79 -16.86 -34.66
N LEU A 856 -7.50 -17.14 -34.93
CA LEU A 856 -6.49 -16.13 -35.27
C LEU A 856 -6.95 -15.11 -36.33
N ASP A 857 -7.60 -15.54 -37.41
CA ASP A 857 -8.10 -14.63 -38.45
C ASP A 857 -9.17 -13.64 -37.94
N LYS A 858 -9.92 -14.01 -36.90
CA LYS A 858 -10.97 -13.20 -36.26
C LYS A 858 -10.45 -12.28 -35.15
N MET A 859 -9.16 -12.37 -34.82
CA MET A 859 -8.54 -11.54 -33.78
C MET A 859 -8.18 -10.12 -34.27
N PRO A 860 -8.12 -9.11 -33.36
CA PRO A 860 -7.62 -7.78 -33.67
C PRO A 860 -6.17 -7.81 -34.20
N GLN A 861 -5.80 -6.84 -35.04
CA GLN A 861 -4.49 -6.82 -35.69
C GLN A 861 -3.33 -6.83 -34.69
N ILE A 862 -3.42 -6.03 -33.63
CA ILE A 862 -2.40 -5.98 -32.56
C ILE A 862 -2.19 -7.32 -31.84
N PHE A 863 -3.19 -8.21 -31.80
CA PHE A 863 -3.00 -9.58 -31.31
C PHE A 863 -2.24 -10.43 -32.33
N LYS A 864 -2.58 -10.33 -33.62
CA LYS A 864 -1.87 -11.02 -34.72
C LYS A 864 -0.40 -10.59 -34.75
N ASP A 865 -0.13 -9.30 -34.59
CA ASP A 865 1.23 -8.74 -34.57
C ASP A 865 2.07 -9.30 -33.40
N ILE A 866 1.46 -9.57 -32.23
CA ILE A 866 2.14 -10.25 -31.10
C ILE A 866 2.28 -11.75 -31.35
N HIS A 867 1.24 -12.44 -31.86
CA HIS A 867 1.35 -13.85 -32.23
C HIS A 867 2.50 -14.08 -33.22
N THR A 868 2.67 -13.21 -34.21
CA THR A 868 3.77 -13.26 -35.20
C THR A 868 5.14 -12.86 -34.62
N GLN A 869 5.20 -12.27 -33.42
CA GLN A 869 6.45 -12.07 -32.67
C GLN A 869 6.81 -13.28 -31.79
N ILE A 870 5.81 -14.02 -31.28
CA ILE A 870 6.00 -15.22 -30.45
C ILE A 870 6.29 -16.45 -31.33
N ASP A 871 5.56 -16.64 -32.42
CA ASP A 871 5.89 -17.59 -33.49
C ASP A 871 7.25 -17.19 -34.08
N THR A 872 8.33 -17.81 -33.63
CA THR A 872 9.71 -17.51 -34.06
C THR A 872 10.09 -18.33 -35.29
N ASN A 873 9.59 -19.57 -35.37
CA ASN A 873 9.92 -20.54 -36.40
C ASN A 873 9.16 -20.34 -37.73
N LYS A 874 8.05 -19.58 -37.70
CA LYS A 874 7.16 -19.21 -38.82
C LYS A 874 6.33 -20.36 -39.41
N ASP A 875 6.03 -21.40 -38.62
CA ASP A 875 5.10 -22.48 -39.00
C ASP A 875 3.61 -22.15 -38.73
N GLY A 876 3.33 -20.95 -38.19
CA GLY A 876 1.99 -20.45 -37.90
C GLY A 876 1.39 -20.99 -36.59
N LYS A 877 2.14 -21.73 -35.78
CA LYS A 877 1.76 -22.16 -34.42
C LYS A 877 2.62 -21.40 -33.40
N ILE A 878 2.43 -21.76 -32.14
CA ILE A 878 3.24 -21.31 -31.01
C ILE A 878 3.44 -22.55 -30.12
N ASP A 879 4.69 -22.89 -29.80
CA ASP A 879 5.02 -23.99 -28.89
C ASP A 879 5.41 -23.52 -27.45
N GLU A 880 5.68 -24.47 -26.56
CA GLU A 880 6.05 -24.19 -25.15
C GLU A 880 7.39 -23.44 -25.03
N SER A 881 8.37 -23.74 -25.90
CA SER A 881 9.68 -23.09 -25.94
C SER A 881 9.58 -21.66 -26.48
N GLU A 882 8.69 -21.43 -27.44
CA GLU A 882 8.40 -20.09 -27.97
C GLU A 882 7.70 -19.21 -26.94
N LEU A 883 6.72 -19.75 -26.20
CA LEU A 883 6.10 -19.05 -25.07
C LEU A 883 7.10 -18.73 -23.95
N GLN A 884 7.94 -19.70 -23.54
CA GLN A 884 9.01 -19.48 -22.57
C GLN A 884 10.02 -18.42 -23.06
N THR A 885 10.32 -18.37 -24.36
CA THR A 885 11.22 -17.38 -24.94
C THR A 885 10.59 -15.98 -24.96
N ALA A 886 9.32 -15.88 -25.34
CA ALA A 886 8.55 -14.63 -25.32
C ALA A 886 8.36 -14.05 -23.91
N LEU A 887 8.25 -14.91 -22.89
CA LEU A 887 8.23 -14.50 -21.48
C LEU A 887 9.56 -13.92 -20.98
N LYS A 888 10.69 -14.38 -21.53
CA LYS A 888 12.03 -13.89 -21.15
C LYS A 888 12.32 -12.53 -21.76
N ASP A 889 11.73 -12.24 -22.91
CA ASP A 889 11.70 -10.91 -23.52
C ASP A 889 10.80 -9.97 -22.71
N SER A 890 11.38 -8.97 -22.05
CA SER A 890 10.64 -8.02 -21.19
C SER A 890 9.55 -7.26 -21.92
N ASP A 891 9.75 -6.97 -23.20
CA ASP A 891 8.98 -5.99 -23.94
C ASP A 891 7.82 -6.69 -24.63
N LEU A 892 8.04 -7.91 -25.12
CA LEU A 892 6.97 -8.81 -25.57
C LEU A 892 6.09 -9.23 -24.38
N ARG A 893 6.71 -9.52 -23.22
CA ARG A 893 5.99 -9.83 -21.98
C ARG A 893 5.22 -8.63 -21.40
N ASP A 894 5.66 -7.39 -21.56
CA ASP A 894 4.86 -6.24 -21.09
C ASP A 894 3.57 -6.09 -21.91
N GLN A 895 3.69 -6.14 -23.24
CA GLN A 895 2.57 -5.92 -24.16
C GLN A 895 1.44 -6.96 -23.99
N TRP A 896 1.76 -8.27 -24.03
CA TRP A 896 0.74 -9.33 -23.98
C TRP A 896 0.05 -9.44 -22.60
N CYS A 897 0.68 -8.93 -21.54
CA CYS A 897 0.23 -9.01 -20.14
C CYS A 897 -0.83 -7.95 -19.81
N LYS A 898 -0.98 -6.95 -20.69
CA LYS A 898 -1.93 -5.84 -20.60
C LYS A 898 -3.18 -6.07 -21.46
N PHE A 899 -3.18 -7.12 -22.28
CA PHE A 899 -4.37 -7.56 -22.99
C PHE A 899 -5.41 -8.07 -21.97
N ILE A 900 -6.64 -7.56 -22.08
CA ILE A 900 -7.79 -7.94 -21.26
C ILE A 900 -8.60 -8.93 -22.10
N ALA A 901 -8.55 -10.21 -21.76
CA ALA A 901 -9.25 -11.25 -22.50
C ALA A 901 -10.76 -11.10 -22.33
N TYR A 902 -11.53 -11.05 -23.41
CA TYR A 902 -12.98 -11.18 -23.33
C TYR A 902 -13.40 -12.48 -24.03
N HIS A 903 -13.68 -13.51 -23.23
CA HIS A 903 -14.10 -14.84 -23.68
C HIS A 903 -14.90 -15.58 -22.59
N PRO A 904 -15.53 -16.73 -22.89
CA PRO A 904 -16.08 -17.64 -21.87
C PRO A 904 -14.98 -18.24 -21.00
N THR A 905 -15.20 -18.30 -19.68
CA THR A 905 -14.25 -18.96 -18.76
C THR A 905 -14.17 -20.47 -19.00
N GLU A 906 -12.97 -21.05 -18.84
CA GLU A 906 -12.67 -22.48 -18.99
C GLU A 906 -13.52 -23.38 -18.08
N TRP A 907 -14.04 -22.84 -16.97
CA TRP A 907 -14.67 -23.60 -15.88
C TRP A 907 -16.22 -23.68 -15.96
N ARG A 908 -16.79 -23.43 -17.15
CA ARG A 908 -18.23 -23.45 -17.43
C ARG A 908 -18.74 -24.83 -17.85
N VAL A 909 -20.05 -25.08 -17.73
CA VAL A 909 -20.73 -26.30 -18.22
C VAL A 909 -21.43 -26.00 -19.54
N ASP A 910 -20.68 -25.82 -20.62
CA ASP A 910 -21.23 -26.08 -21.96
C ASP A 910 -20.44 -27.22 -22.61
N THR A 911 -21.07 -28.38 -22.68
CA THR A 911 -20.53 -29.55 -23.38
C THR A 911 -20.30 -29.27 -24.86
N SER A 912 -21.04 -28.37 -25.48
CA SER A 912 -21.00 -28.11 -26.93
C SER A 912 -19.67 -27.47 -27.32
N SER A 913 -19.34 -26.33 -26.71
CA SER A 913 -18.11 -25.57 -26.96
C SER A 913 -16.85 -26.26 -26.43
N LEU A 914 -16.88 -26.83 -25.20
CA LEU A 914 -15.73 -27.56 -24.66
C LEU A 914 -15.40 -28.83 -25.46
N ILE A 915 -16.40 -29.63 -25.86
CA ILE A 915 -16.15 -30.80 -26.71
C ILE A 915 -15.69 -30.37 -28.10
N ALA A 916 -16.23 -29.29 -28.68
CA ALA A 916 -15.73 -28.73 -29.94
C ALA A 916 -14.24 -28.31 -29.83
N CYS A 917 -13.86 -27.58 -28.78
CA CYS A 917 -12.48 -27.22 -28.47
C CYS A 917 -11.55 -28.44 -28.39
N PHE A 918 -11.84 -29.40 -27.51
CA PHE A 918 -10.98 -30.57 -27.35
C PHE A 918 -11.00 -31.49 -28.59
N THR A 919 -12.10 -31.53 -29.35
CA THR A 919 -12.14 -32.21 -30.66
C THR A 919 -11.23 -31.51 -31.69
N LYS A 920 -11.24 -30.17 -31.76
CA LYS A 920 -10.29 -29.39 -32.60
C LYS A 920 -8.85 -29.69 -32.20
N ILE A 921 -8.54 -29.71 -30.89
CA ILE A 921 -7.20 -30.03 -30.37
C ILE A 921 -6.74 -31.43 -30.81
N LEU A 922 -7.58 -32.45 -30.66
CA LEU A 922 -7.22 -33.82 -31.07
C LEU A 922 -7.15 -34.03 -32.59
N ILE A 923 -7.57 -33.05 -33.39
CA ILE A 923 -7.42 -33.00 -34.85
C ILE A 923 -6.14 -32.22 -35.26
N SER A 924 -5.48 -31.52 -34.32
CA SER A 924 -4.20 -30.84 -34.56
C SER A 924 -3.10 -31.81 -35.02
N PRO A 925 -2.22 -31.43 -35.97
CA PRO A 925 -1.15 -32.29 -36.48
C PRO A 925 -0.22 -32.87 -35.40
N PHE A 926 -0.02 -32.16 -34.29
CA PHE A 926 0.76 -32.62 -33.14
C PHE A 926 0.18 -33.89 -32.48
N ILE A 927 -1.15 -34.04 -32.57
CA ILE A 927 -1.89 -35.17 -32.00
C ILE A 927 -2.17 -36.25 -33.04
N THR A 928 -1.80 -36.11 -34.32
CA THR A 928 -1.93 -37.21 -35.31
C THR A 928 -1.23 -38.50 -34.85
N GLY A 929 -0.04 -38.41 -34.26
CA GLY A 929 0.68 -39.56 -33.70
C GLY A 929 0.05 -40.12 -32.42
N VAL A 930 -0.47 -39.25 -31.55
CA VAL A 930 -1.12 -39.64 -30.27
C VAL A 930 -2.51 -40.24 -30.54
N ARG A 931 -3.29 -39.69 -31.46
CA ARG A 931 -4.60 -40.20 -31.86
C ARG A 931 -4.53 -41.61 -32.46
N LEU A 932 -3.42 -41.96 -33.11
CA LEU A 932 -3.11 -43.32 -33.60
C LEU A 932 -2.81 -44.33 -32.48
N LEU A 933 -2.47 -43.88 -31.26
CA LEU A 933 -2.12 -44.73 -30.11
C LEU A 933 -3.17 -44.73 -28.98
N PHE A 934 -3.97 -43.65 -28.88
CA PHE A 934 -4.89 -43.42 -27.76
C PHE A 934 -6.36 -43.23 -28.19
N GLY A 935 -6.63 -43.00 -29.49
CA GLY A 935 -7.98 -43.06 -30.07
C GLY A 935 -9.02 -42.11 -29.46
N GLN A 936 -10.29 -42.54 -29.50
CA GLN A 936 -11.44 -41.78 -28.98
C GLN A 936 -11.58 -41.89 -27.46
N SER A 937 -11.02 -42.92 -26.82
CA SER A 937 -11.14 -43.13 -25.36
C SER A 937 -10.54 -41.97 -24.56
N LEU A 938 -9.40 -41.43 -25.01
CA LEU A 938 -8.75 -40.27 -24.39
C LEU A 938 -9.62 -39.00 -24.45
N LEU A 939 -10.35 -38.77 -25.55
CA LEU A 939 -11.31 -37.65 -25.65
C LEU A 939 -12.43 -37.79 -24.61
N ASP A 940 -13.03 -38.97 -24.52
CA ASP A 940 -14.11 -39.25 -23.57
C ASP A 940 -13.65 -39.13 -22.11
N GLN A 941 -12.39 -39.48 -21.83
CA GLN A 941 -11.76 -39.41 -20.51
C GLN A 941 -11.43 -37.96 -20.13
N GLU A 942 -10.82 -37.19 -21.02
CA GLU A 942 -10.53 -35.76 -20.80
C GLU A 942 -11.82 -34.92 -20.71
N THR A 943 -12.85 -35.27 -21.50
CA THR A 943 -14.19 -34.66 -21.38
C THR A 943 -14.79 -34.91 -19.99
N LYS A 944 -14.69 -36.14 -19.46
CA LYS A 944 -15.10 -36.46 -18.08
C LYS A 944 -14.28 -35.68 -17.03
N ARG A 945 -12.98 -35.44 -17.30
CA ARG A 945 -12.09 -34.64 -16.44
C ARG A 945 -12.52 -33.17 -16.38
N MET A 946 -12.82 -32.56 -17.53
CA MET A 946 -13.32 -31.17 -17.61
C MET A 946 -14.69 -31.02 -16.96
N LEU A 947 -15.63 -31.95 -17.22
CA LEU A 947 -16.95 -31.98 -16.57
C LEU A 947 -16.86 -32.10 -15.05
N LYS A 948 -15.90 -32.87 -14.53
CA LYS A 948 -15.61 -32.90 -13.09
C LYS A 948 -15.06 -31.56 -12.58
N LEU A 949 -14.12 -30.92 -13.28
CA LEU A 949 -13.56 -29.62 -12.86
C LEU A 949 -14.62 -28.49 -12.82
N SER A 950 -15.52 -28.48 -13.79
CA SER A 950 -16.49 -27.40 -14.01
C SER A 950 -17.39 -27.04 -12.80
N PHE A 951 -17.58 -25.74 -12.59
CA PHE A 951 -18.35 -25.19 -11.46
C PHE A 951 -19.17 -23.92 -11.77
N TRP A 952 -18.92 -23.20 -12.86
CA TRP A 952 -19.45 -21.83 -13.08
C TRP A 952 -20.98 -21.72 -12.96
N GLU A 953 -21.69 -22.63 -13.62
CA GLU A 953 -23.16 -22.59 -13.63
C GLU A 953 -23.75 -22.97 -12.27
N LYS A 954 -23.03 -23.80 -11.49
CA LYS A 954 -23.42 -24.18 -10.13
C LYS A 954 -23.37 -22.99 -9.18
N VAL A 955 -22.40 -22.07 -9.33
CA VAL A 955 -22.27 -20.89 -8.46
C VAL A 955 -23.30 -19.79 -8.76
N GLY A 956 -23.77 -19.69 -10.00
CA GLY A 956 -24.92 -18.86 -10.37
C GLY A 956 -24.61 -17.49 -10.96
N HIS A 957 -23.41 -17.31 -11.54
CA HIS A 957 -23.06 -16.12 -12.35
C HIS A 957 -23.75 -16.15 -13.74
N ALA A 958 -25.06 -16.40 -13.78
CA ALA A 958 -25.82 -16.71 -14.99
C ALA A 958 -26.02 -15.52 -15.96
N ASN A 959 -25.61 -14.31 -15.56
CA ASN A 959 -25.86 -13.07 -16.31
C ASN A 959 -24.69 -12.61 -17.19
N SER A 960 -23.50 -13.23 -17.10
CA SER A 960 -22.45 -13.05 -18.11
C SER A 960 -21.93 -14.42 -18.58
N THR A 961 -22.05 -14.66 -19.89
CA THR A 961 -21.57 -15.89 -20.55
C THR A 961 -20.07 -15.84 -20.85
N GLU A 962 -19.53 -14.62 -20.87
CA GLU A 962 -18.15 -14.23 -21.11
C GLU A 962 -17.72 -13.33 -19.93
N VAL A 963 -16.42 -13.25 -19.65
CA VAL A 963 -15.85 -12.34 -18.65
C VAL A 963 -14.56 -11.70 -19.15
N TYR A 964 -14.18 -10.59 -18.52
CA TYR A 964 -12.95 -9.87 -18.81
C TYR A 964 -11.84 -10.43 -17.90
N HIS A 965 -11.04 -11.36 -18.40
CA HIS A 965 -9.85 -11.86 -17.70
C HIS A 965 -8.70 -10.83 -17.73
N PHE A 966 -7.82 -10.89 -16.73
CA PHE A 966 -6.62 -10.08 -16.59
C PHE A 966 -5.44 -10.95 -16.14
N HIS A 967 -4.23 -10.66 -16.60
CA HIS A 967 -3.03 -11.35 -16.12
C HIS A 967 -2.83 -11.06 -14.61
N PRO A 968 -2.81 -12.08 -13.72
CA PRO A 968 -2.87 -11.84 -12.26
C PRO A 968 -1.73 -10.95 -11.72
N VAL A 969 -0.49 -11.15 -12.19
CA VAL A 969 0.67 -10.34 -11.75
C VAL A 969 0.53 -8.87 -12.18
N THR A 970 0.30 -8.61 -13.46
CA THR A 970 0.07 -7.27 -14.04
C THR A 970 -1.08 -6.54 -13.36
N PHE A 971 -2.21 -7.23 -13.13
CA PHE A 971 -3.37 -6.64 -12.47
C PHE A 971 -3.01 -6.14 -11.07
N VAL A 972 -2.32 -6.96 -10.27
CA VAL A 972 -1.85 -6.57 -8.93
C VAL A 972 -0.81 -5.43 -9.00
N GLU A 973 0.15 -5.46 -9.93
CA GLU A 973 1.16 -4.41 -10.09
C GLU A 973 0.53 -3.05 -10.45
N TYR A 974 -0.43 -3.02 -11.38
CA TYR A 974 -1.06 -1.78 -11.85
C TYR A 974 -2.24 -1.30 -11.01
N ILE A 975 -2.95 -2.16 -10.28
CA ILE A 975 -3.99 -1.73 -9.32
C ILE A 975 -3.42 -1.30 -7.95
N SER A 976 -2.19 -1.73 -7.61
CA SER A 976 -1.56 -1.42 -6.31
C SER A 976 -1.21 0.06 -6.14
N THR A 977 -1.92 0.73 -5.24
CA THR A 977 -1.77 2.17 -4.90
C THR A 977 -0.56 2.48 -4.02
N THR A 978 0.48 1.63 -4.02
CA THR A 978 1.70 1.82 -3.22
C THR A 978 2.59 2.91 -3.82
N SER A 979 2.19 4.17 -3.59
CA SER A 979 3.03 5.36 -3.79
C SER A 979 4.06 5.45 -2.66
N THR A 980 5.16 4.68 -2.77
CA THR A 980 6.17 4.57 -1.71
C THR A 980 7.60 4.93 -2.14
N ASP A 981 7.87 4.97 -3.45
CA ASP A 981 9.24 4.70 -3.93
C ASP A 981 10.09 5.95 -4.18
N MET A 982 9.50 7.16 -4.17
CA MET A 982 10.33 8.37 -3.98
C MET A 982 10.84 8.44 -2.54
N LYS A 983 12.06 7.94 -2.34
CA LYS A 983 12.80 7.98 -1.09
C LYS A 983 13.42 9.38 -0.92
N LEU A 984 12.83 10.21 -0.06
CA LEU A 984 13.40 11.49 0.31
C LEU A 984 14.61 11.31 1.23
N ILE A 985 15.70 12.02 0.94
CA ILE A 985 16.89 12.06 1.80
C ILE A 985 16.58 12.67 3.18
N TRP A 986 17.40 12.34 4.18
CA TRP A 986 17.29 12.85 5.57
C TRP A 986 15.97 12.56 6.33
N MET A 987 15.00 11.85 5.75
CA MET A 987 13.70 11.59 6.39
C MET A 987 13.80 10.89 7.76
N LYS A 988 14.82 10.04 7.98
CA LYS A 988 15.10 9.44 9.31
C LYS A 988 15.27 10.51 10.40
N ARG A 989 15.73 11.72 10.06
CA ARG A 989 15.87 12.86 10.99
C ARG A 989 14.56 13.62 11.19
N VAL A 990 13.79 13.84 10.13
CA VAL A 990 12.45 14.44 10.20
C VAL A 990 11.54 13.59 11.10
N ILE A 991 11.52 12.27 10.87
CA ILE A 991 10.81 11.29 11.70
C ILE A 991 11.29 11.34 13.15
N LYS A 992 12.62 11.33 13.38
CA LYS A 992 13.19 11.39 14.73
C LYS A 992 12.83 12.67 15.49
N ARG A 993 12.60 13.79 14.79
CA ARG A 993 12.22 15.07 15.40
C ARG A 993 10.71 15.22 15.60
N TYR A 994 9.90 14.88 14.59
CA TYR A 994 8.48 15.24 14.53
C TYR A 994 7.51 14.07 14.65
N GLY A 995 8.01 12.82 14.69
CA GLY A 995 7.18 11.62 14.63
C GLY A 995 6.71 11.28 13.21
N ASN A 996 6.18 10.08 13.02
CA ASN A 996 5.83 9.55 11.70
C ASN A 996 4.76 10.41 10.99
N THR A 997 3.68 10.78 11.68
CA THR A 997 2.52 11.46 11.10
C THR A 997 2.88 12.84 10.53
N VAL A 998 3.62 13.66 11.29
CA VAL A 998 4.10 14.96 10.81
C VAL A 998 5.20 14.78 9.76
N ALA A 999 6.05 13.77 9.87
CA ALA A 999 7.06 13.48 8.86
C ALA A 999 6.45 13.04 7.51
N GLU A 1000 5.34 12.31 7.49
CA GLU A 1000 4.68 11.90 6.25
C GLU A 1000 3.85 13.04 5.63
N GLN A 1001 3.23 13.91 6.44
CA GLN A 1001 2.69 15.19 5.97
C GLN A 1001 3.80 16.08 5.36
N PHE A 1002 4.96 16.14 6.00
CA PHE A 1002 6.12 16.88 5.54
C PHE A 1002 6.66 16.30 4.22
N ARG A 1003 6.81 14.97 4.11
CA ARG A 1003 7.17 14.25 2.89
C ARG A 1003 6.20 14.53 1.75
N SER A 1004 4.90 14.37 2.01
CA SER A 1004 3.83 14.66 1.04
C SER A 1004 3.89 16.11 0.53
N ARG A 1005 4.08 17.08 1.44
CA ARG A 1005 4.17 18.50 1.08
C ARG A 1005 5.46 18.87 0.36
N ILE A 1006 6.58 18.22 0.67
CA ILE A 1006 7.88 18.37 -0.02
C ILE A 1006 7.82 17.77 -1.43
N ILE A 1007 7.24 16.58 -1.61
CA ILE A 1007 7.03 15.96 -2.93
C ILE A 1007 6.10 16.83 -3.79
N LYS A 1008 4.98 17.32 -3.22
CA LYS A 1008 4.09 18.28 -3.89
C LYS A 1008 4.83 19.56 -4.30
N MET A 1009 5.58 20.17 -3.37
CA MET A 1009 6.33 21.40 -3.63
C MET A 1009 7.37 21.21 -4.75
N GLY A 1010 8.08 20.08 -4.79
CA GLY A 1010 9.01 19.80 -5.89
C GLY A 1010 8.31 19.63 -7.24
N LYS A 1011 7.14 18.97 -7.27
CA LYS A 1011 6.28 18.87 -8.48
C LYS A 1011 5.80 20.25 -8.95
N ASP A 1012 5.31 21.09 -8.04
CA ASP A 1012 4.75 22.40 -8.35
C ASP A 1012 5.83 23.42 -8.78
N LEU A 1013 7.01 23.38 -8.14
CA LEU A 1013 8.16 24.22 -8.50
C LEU A 1013 8.99 23.66 -9.66
N GLN A 1014 8.80 22.39 -10.03
CA GLN A 1014 9.67 21.64 -10.96
C GLN A 1014 11.13 21.54 -10.49
N ILE A 1015 11.34 21.43 -9.17
CA ILE A 1015 12.64 21.22 -8.51
C ILE A 1015 12.65 19.82 -7.90
N ASP A 1016 13.77 19.08 -7.95
CA ASP A 1016 13.88 17.80 -7.22
C ASP A 1016 13.64 18.02 -5.70
N PRO A 1017 12.62 17.40 -5.09
CA PRO A 1017 12.39 17.42 -3.65
C PRO A 1017 13.65 17.17 -2.79
N ASN A 1018 14.60 16.35 -3.24
CA ASN A 1018 15.85 16.09 -2.52
C ASN A 1018 16.81 17.29 -2.51
N PHE A 1019 16.74 18.21 -3.48
CA PHE A 1019 17.52 19.46 -3.43
C PHE A 1019 17.00 20.37 -2.32
N ILE A 1020 15.67 20.47 -2.18
CA ILE A 1020 14.99 21.20 -1.11
C ILE A 1020 15.36 20.58 0.26
N MET A 1021 15.32 19.24 0.37
CA MET A 1021 15.74 18.51 1.58
C MET A 1021 17.20 18.72 1.94
N ALA A 1022 18.12 18.76 0.96
CA ALA A 1022 19.54 19.02 1.20
C ALA A 1022 19.76 20.45 1.73
N CYS A 1023 19.03 21.43 1.19
CA CYS A 1023 19.11 22.82 1.63
C CYS A 1023 18.61 22.96 3.07
N MET A 1024 17.46 22.37 3.39
CA MET A 1024 16.96 22.34 4.78
C MET A 1024 17.92 21.61 5.73
N ALA A 1025 18.57 20.54 5.29
CA ALA A 1025 19.58 19.84 6.09
C ALA A 1025 20.84 20.70 6.34
N LEU A 1026 21.21 21.60 5.43
CA LEU A 1026 22.31 22.55 5.61
C LEU A 1026 21.88 23.68 6.56
N GLU A 1027 20.82 24.41 6.21
CA GLU A 1027 20.32 25.61 6.91
C GLU A 1027 19.88 25.34 8.36
N THR A 1028 19.45 24.11 8.66
CA THR A 1028 19.05 23.70 10.01
C THR A 1028 20.10 22.85 10.75
N VAL A 1029 21.32 22.72 10.21
CA VAL A 1029 22.39 21.86 10.75
C VAL A 1029 21.89 20.41 11.02
N LYS A 1030 21.18 19.87 10.03
CA LYS A 1030 20.58 18.52 10.00
C LYS A 1030 19.53 18.27 11.09
N THR A 1031 18.92 19.32 11.66
CA THR A 1031 17.87 19.20 12.69
C THR A 1031 16.44 19.26 12.13
N PHE A 1032 16.24 19.88 10.96
CA PHE A 1032 14.94 20.22 10.37
C PHE A 1032 14.05 21.08 11.28
N ASP A 1033 14.64 21.83 12.21
CA ASP A 1033 13.93 22.64 13.19
C ASP A 1033 13.36 23.94 12.58
N SER A 1034 12.03 24.08 12.55
CA SER A 1034 11.35 25.28 12.03
C SER A 1034 11.53 26.53 12.91
N ALA A 1035 12.04 26.39 14.14
CA ALA A 1035 12.33 27.50 15.05
C ALA A 1035 13.82 27.92 15.04
N ILE A 1036 14.70 27.21 14.32
CA ILE A 1036 16.16 27.46 14.41
C ILE A 1036 16.55 28.83 13.86
N LYS A 1037 17.41 29.53 14.59
CA LYS A 1037 17.85 30.90 14.29
C LYS A 1037 19.37 30.94 14.18
N ASN A 1038 19.90 31.45 13.07
CA ASN A 1038 21.34 31.66 12.90
C ASN A 1038 21.86 32.71 13.92
N PRO A 1039 22.85 32.38 14.78
CA PRO A 1039 23.43 33.31 15.76
C PRO A 1039 23.92 34.61 15.12
N GLY A 1040 23.64 35.75 15.76
CA GLY A 1040 23.98 37.07 15.24
C GLY A 1040 23.11 37.59 14.08
N SER A 1041 22.20 36.77 13.53
CA SER A 1041 21.33 37.16 12.41
C SER A 1041 19.86 37.40 12.83
N THR A 1042 19.08 37.95 11.90
CA THR A 1042 17.59 37.92 11.97
C THR A 1042 16.98 36.70 11.28
N ALA A 1043 17.81 35.92 10.57
CA ALA A 1043 17.44 34.72 9.84
C ALA A 1043 16.84 33.64 10.76
N THR A 1044 15.75 32.97 10.35
CA THR A 1044 15.10 31.92 11.15
C THR A 1044 14.33 30.93 10.27
N GLY A 1045 14.25 29.66 10.69
CA GLY A 1045 13.43 28.60 10.08
C GLY A 1045 14.16 27.67 9.10
N LEU A 1046 13.39 26.80 8.45
CA LEU A 1046 13.85 25.70 7.58
C LEU A 1046 14.84 26.12 6.48
N ILE A 1047 14.74 27.37 6.00
CA ILE A 1047 15.64 27.97 5.01
C ILE A 1047 16.13 29.37 5.44
N GLN A 1048 16.22 29.60 6.76
CA GLN A 1048 16.82 30.82 7.34
C GLN A 1048 16.26 32.16 6.79
N PHE A 1049 14.93 32.30 6.76
CA PHE A 1049 14.23 33.51 6.33
C PHE A 1049 14.69 34.76 7.09
N MET A 1050 15.26 35.75 6.38
CA MET A 1050 15.60 37.06 6.97
C MET A 1050 14.37 37.92 7.26
N ARG A 1051 14.50 38.93 8.15
CA ARG A 1051 13.39 39.85 8.51
C ARG A 1051 12.73 40.52 7.31
N GLY A 1052 13.51 41.04 6.35
CA GLY A 1052 12.96 41.67 5.14
C GLY A 1052 12.19 40.68 4.26
N THR A 1053 12.76 39.49 4.05
CA THR A 1053 12.13 38.38 3.32
C THR A 1053 10.80 37.96 3.94
N ALA A 1054 10.76 37.81 5.26
CA ALA A 1054 9.53 37.45 5.98
C ALA A 1054 8.42 38.49 5.75
N ILE A 1055 8.76 39.79 5.81
CA ILE A 1055 7.81 40.89 5.55
C ILE A 1055 7.31 40.87 4.10
N ALA A 1056 8.21 40.64 3.12
CA ALA A 1056 7.84 40.53 1.71
C ALA A 1056 6.90 39.33 1.42
N LEU A 1057 6.98 38.27 2.23
CA LEU A 1057 6.09 37.11 2.19
C LEU A 1057 4.84 37.26 3.08
N GLY A 1058 4.55 38.46 3.59
CA GLY A 1058 3.36 38.74 4.39
C GLY A 1058 3.38 38.17 5.81
N THR A 1059 4.57 37.96 6.40
CA THR A 1059 4.75 37.38 7.74
C THR A 1059 5.89 38.07 8.51
N THR A 1060 6.33 37.50 9.63
CA THR A 1060 7.49 37.98 10.41
C THR A 1060 8.37 36.82 10.84
N THR A 1061 9.65 37.06 11.11
CA THR A 1061 10.56 36.01 11.61
C THR A 1061 10.16 35.48 12.98
N GLN A 1062 9.46 36.26 13.80
CA GLN A 1062 8.88 35.78 15.07
C GLN A 1062 7.67 34.86 14.85
N ALA A 1063 6.79 35.18 13.89
CA ALA A 1063 5.70 34.29 13.50
C ALA A 1063 6.24 32.99 12.87
N LEU A 1064 7.28 33.07 12.02
CA LEU A 1064 7.95 31.90 11.46
C LEU A 1064 8.61 31.04 12.55
N ALA A 1065 9.29 31.64 13.55
CA ALA A 1065 9.90 30.92 14.67
C ALA A 1065 8.89 30.11 15.51
N THR A 1066 7.64 30.57 15.57
CA THR A 1066 6.54 29.90 16.27
C THR A 1066 5.69 29.01 15.37
N MET A 1067 6.06 28.87 14.09
CA MET A 1067 5.29 28.15 13.08
C MET A 1067 5.60 26.66 13.06
N GLY A 1068 4.55 25.85 13.07
CA GLY A 1068 4.65 24.40 12.86
C GLY A 1068 5.26 24.08 11.48
N VAL A 1069 6.10 23.04 11.43
CA VAL A 1069 6.96 22.73 10.29
C VAL A 1069 6.20 22.65 8.95
N ILE A 1070 4.99 22.07 8.94
CA ILE A 1070 4.15 21.94 7.74
C ILE A 1070 3.66 23.30 7.20
N ALA A 1071 3.20 24.19 8.08
CA ALA A 1071 2.77 25.53 7.66
C ALA A 1071 3.95 26.37 7.17
N GLN A 1072 5.15 26.17 7.73
CA GLN A 1072 6.35 26.88 7.28
C GLN A 1072 6.77 26.45 5.85
N LEU A 1073 6.44 25.24 5.39
CA LEU A 1073 6.68 24.81 4.00
C LEU A 1073 5.93 25.66 2.98
N GLU A 1074 4.78 26.24 3.30
CA GLU A 1074 4.12 27.18 2.38
C GLU A 1074 4.97 28.44 2.13
N TYR A 1075 5.69 28.90 3.15
CA TYR A 1075 6.56 30.07 3.03
C TYR A 1075 7.86 29.72 2.30
N VAL A 1076 8.33 28.48 2.36
CA VAL A 1076 9.44 27.95 1.54
C VAL A 1076 9.04 27.97 0.05
N GLU A 1077 7.85 27.47 -0.26
CA GLU A 1077 7.30 27.47 -1.63
C GLU A 1077 7.11 28.89 -2.17
N LYS A 1078 6.43 29.77 -1.41
CA LYS A 1078 6.25 31.19 -1.75
C LYS A 1078 7.59 31.91 -1.91
N TYR A 1079 8.61 31.57 -1.12
CA TYR A 1079 9.96 32.12 -1.24
C TYR A 1079 10.64 31.74 -2.55
N PHE A 1080 10.65 30.47 -2.94
CA PHE A 1080 11.29 30.07 -4.19
C PHE A 1080 10.58 30.68 -5.42
N VAL A 1081 9.24 30.76 -5.43
CA VAL A 1081 8.48 31.47 -6.47
C VAL A 1081 8.85 32.97 -6.52
N MET A 1082 8.91 33.64 -5.36
CA MET A 1082 9.32 35.04 -5.27
C MET A 1082 10.75 35.25 -5.76
N THR A 1083 11.70 34.40 -5.34
CA THR A 1083 13.11 34.50 -5.73
C THR A 1083 13.27 34.26 -7.23
N ALA A 1084 12.61 33.25 -7.81
CA ALA A 1084 12.62 33.00 -9.26
C ALA A 1084 12.10 34.20 -10.07
N LYS A 1085 11.01 34.83 -9.62
CA LYS A 1085 10.50 36.08 -10.20
C LYS A 1085 11.49 37.23 -10.08
N ASN A 1086 12.12 37.39 -8.92
CA ASN A 1086 13.05 38.49 -8.64
C ASN A 1086 14.38 38.37 -9.41
N VAL A 1087 14.91 37.15 -9.59
CA VAL A 1087 16.12 36.94 -10.41
C VAL A 1087 15.80 36.86 -11.90
N GLY A 1088 14.58 36.48 -12.28
CA GLY A 1088 14.19 36.28 -13.68
C GLY A 1088 14.76 35.00 -14.29
N VAL A 1089 14.79 33.91 -13.51
CA VAL A 1089 15.15 32.54 -13.92
C VAL A 1089 14.14 31.60 -13.26
N PRO A 1090 13.32 30.85 -14.01
CA PRO A 1090 12.25 30.05 -13.42
C PRO A 1090 12.81 28.82 -12.70
N THR A 1091 12.10 28.37 -11.66
CA THR A 1091 12.53 27.27 -10.77
C THR A 1091 12.82 25.95 -11.48
N LYS A 1092 12.15 25.67 -12.60
CA LYS A 1092 12.39 24.49 -13.45
C LYS A 1092 13.81 24.40 -14.04
N ASP A 1093 14.52 25.52 -14.12
CA ASP A 1093 15.86 25.62 -14.72
C ASP A 1093 16.96 25.61 -13.63
N TRP A 1094 16.61 25.43 -12.35
CA TRP A 1094 17.54 25.46 -11.22
C TRP A 1094 18.12 24.07 -10.91
N VAL A 1095 19.45 23.96 -10.83
CA VAL A 1095 20.13 22.78 -10.25
C VAL A 1095 20.27 22.88 -8.73
N LEU A 1096 20.75 21.82 -8.06
CA LEU A 1096 20.98 21.77 -6.60
C LEU A 1096 21.72 23.03 -6.09
N GLU A 1097 22.74 23.45 -6.82
CA GLU A 1097 23.56 24.62 -6.55
C GLU A 1097 22.78 25.93 -6.63
N ASP A 1098 21.81 26.03 -7.54
CA ASP A 1098 20.96 27.22 -7.70
C ASP A 1098 19.83 27.26 -6.68
N VAL A 1099 19.28 26.11 -6.25
CA VAL A 1099 18.35 26.03 -5.11
C VAL A 1099 19.03 26.52 -3.83
N TYR A 1100 20.32 26.21 -3.63
CA TYR A 1100 21.10 26.74 -2.51
C TYR A 1100 21.49 28.22 -2.71
N CYS A 1101 21.90 28.64 -3.92
CA CYS A 1101 22.14 30.06 -4.21
C CYS A 1101 20.88 30.91 -4.03
N ALA A 1102 19.69 30.37 -4.31
CA ALA A 1102 18.40 31.02 -4.07
C ALA A 1102 18.14 31.36 -2.60
N ILE A 1103 18.77 30.64 -1.66
CA ILE A 1103 18.72 30.91 -0.21
C ILE A 1103 19.87 31.82 0.21
N PHE A 1104 21.10 31.48 -0.20
CA PHE A 1104 22.33 32.12 0.26
C PHE A 1104 22.59 33.48 -0.41
N THR A 1105 22.71 33.51 -1.74
CA THR A 1105 23.03 34.70 -2.55
C THR A 1105 22.36 34.62 -3.93
N PRO A 1106 21.08 35.07 -4.09
CA PRO A 1106 20.29 34.81 -5.29
C PRO A 1106 20.87 35.34 -6.61
N SER A 1107 21.70 36.38 -6.56
CA SER A 1107 22.38 36.93 -7.75
C SER A 1107 23.33 35.94 -8.43
N LEU A 1108 23.80 34.90 -7.71
CA LEU A 1108 24.67 33.86 -8.25
C LEU A 1108 23.95 32.87 -9.17
N ILE A 1109 22.62 32.78 -9.15
CA ILE A 1109 21.86 31.83 -10.00
C ILE A 1109 22.21 32.04 -11.48
N LYS A 1110 22.29 33.30 -11.93
CA LYS A 1110 22.67 33.68 -13.31
C LYS A 1110 24.14 33.48 -13.66
N GLN A 1111 25.00 33.17 -12.70
CA GLN A 1111 26.45 33.13 -12.88
C GLN A 1111 26.95 31.71 -13.09
N ASN A 1112 28.05 31.57 -13.84
CA ASN A 1112 28.76 30.31 -13.99
C ASN A 1112 29.46 29.91 -12.66
N LEU A 1113 29.92 28.66 -12.57
CA LEU A 1113 30.52 28.13 -11.34
C LEU A 1113 31.81 28.86 -10.92
N ASP A 1114 32.60 29.35 -11.87
CA ASP A 1114 33.90 29.99 -11.61
C ASP A 1114 33.79 31.51 -11.37
N TYR A 1115 32.56 32.03 -11.33
CA TYR A 1115 32.29 33.41 -10.93
C TYR A 1115 32.70 33.63 -9.47
N ILE A 1116 33.59 34.61 -9.27
CA ILE A 1116 34.03 35.07 -7.95
C ILE A 1116 32.89 35.87 -7.30
N ALA A 1117 32.28 35.30 -6.26
CA ALA A 1117 31.23 35.95 -5.49
C ALA A 1117 31.79 37.02 -4.54
N TYR A 1118 32.94 36.73 -3.90
CA TYR A 1118 33.61 37.62 -2.94
C TYR A 1118 35.13 37.50 -3.04
N SER A 1119 35.87 38.59 -2.79
CA SER A 1119 37.34 38.61 -2.72
C SER A 1119 37.83 39.21 -1.39
N ARG A 1120 39.02 38.77 -0.95
CA ARG A 1120 39.66 39.15 0.32
C ARG A 1120 39.80 40.67 0.49
N GLY A 1121 39.52 41.16 1.70
CA GLY A 1121 39.42 42.59 1.98
C GLY A 1121 38.04 43.21 1.73
N SER A 1122 37.06 42.46 1.21
CA SER A 1122 35.64 42.84 1.25
C SER A 1122 34.97 42.31 2.52
N GLU A 1123 34.10 43.11 3.15
CA GLU A 1123 33.36 42.70 4.36
C GLU A 1123 32.54 41.42 4.15
N ALA A 1124 32.08 41.18 2.92
CA ALA A 1124 31.37 39.97 2.53
C ALA A 1124 32.29 38.73 2.44
N TYR A 1125 33.56 38.87 2.04
CA TYR A 1125 34.53 37.78 2.12
C TYR A 1125 34.88 37.46 3.58
N GLU A 1126 35.20 38.47 4.40
CA GLU A 1126 35.64 38.24 5.79
C GLU A 1126 34.57 37.47 6.61
N LYS A 1127 33.29 37.73 6.35
CA LYS A 1127 32.15 37.00 6.96
C LYS A 1127 31.94 35.59 6.41
N ASN A 1128 32.38 35.31 5.18
CA ASN A 1128 32.14 34.05 4.48
C ASN A 1128 33.42 33.23 4.22
N GLN A 1129 34.56 33.61 4.80
CA GLN A 1129 35.89 33.02 4.57
C GLN A 1129 35.97 31.49 4.73
N GLY A 1130 35.04 30.87 5.47
CA GLY A 1130 34.90 29.40 5.54
C GLY A 1130 34.48 28.73 4.23
N HIS A 1131 34.14 29.50 3.19
CA HIS A 1131 33.93 29.03 1.83
C HIS A 1131 35.19 29.11 0.94
N ASP A 1132 36.21 29.91 1.29
CA ASP A 1132 37.49 29.94 0.55
C ASP A 1132 38.26 28.65 0.88
N ARG A 1133 38.13 27.65 0.00
CA ARG A 1133 38.63 26.29 0.24
C ARG A 1133 40.06 26.11 -0.29
N ASN A 1134 40.40 26.80 -1.36
CA ASN A 1134 41.74 26.76 -1.97
C ASN A 1134 42.72 27.76 -1.31
N LYS A 1135 42.21 28.74 -0.54
CA LYS A 1135 42.90 29.83 0.16
C LYS A 1135 43.50 30.93 -0.72
N ASP A 1136 43.10 30.99 -2.00
CA ASP A 1136 43.64 31.93 -2.98
C ASP A 1136 43.24 33.39 -2.71
N GLY A 1137 42.18 33.62 -1.91
CA GLY A 1137 41.66 34.96 -1.60
C GLY A 1137 40.35 35.29 -2.30
N ASN A 1138 39.74 34.34 -3.00
CA ASN A 1138 38.44 34.47 -3.61
C ASN A 1138 37.49 33.39 -3.10
N ILE A 1139 36.18 33.62 -3.24
CA ILE A 1139 35.13 32.64 -2.98
C ILE A 1139 34.32 32.53 -4.26
N THR A 1140 34.40 31.38 -4.93
CA THR A 1140 33.66 31.12 -6.18
C THR A 1140 32.25 30.56 -5.92
N LYS A 1141 31.33 30.69 -6.90
CA LYS A 1141 30.04 29.96 -6.88
C LYS A 1141 30.27 28.45 -6.70
N ARG A 1142 31.33 27.90 -7.31
CA ARG A 1142 31.77 26.50 -7.18
C ARG A 1142 32.07 26.09 -5.74
N GLU A 1143 32.69 26.95 -4.94
CA GLU A 1143 33.01 26.63 -3.54
C GLU A 1143 31.83 26.81 -2.59
N ILE A 1144 30.95 27.78 -2.87
CA ILE A 1144 29.63 27.91 -2.22
C ILE A 1144 28.81 26.63 -2.48
N ALA A 1145 28.76 26.17 -3.73
CA ALA A 1145 28.12 24.93 -4.17
C ALA A 1145 28.69 23.65 -3.53
N GLN A 1146 30.00 23.57 -3.31
CA GLN A 1146 30.63 22.39 -2.70
C GLN A 1146 30.11 22.06 -1.29
N ASN A 1147 29.56 23.03 -0.56
CA ASN A 1147 28.93 22.77 0.74
C ASN A 1147 27.60 22.00 0.57
N ILE A 1148 26.67 22.47 -0.27
CA ILE A 1148 25.38 21.79 -0.48
C ILE A 1148 25.54 20.38 -1.06
N GLN A 1149 26.53 20.16 -1.95
CA GLN A 1149 26.86 18.84 -2.49
C GLN A 1149 27.30 17.81 -1.43
N ILE A 1150 27.75 18.23 -0.25
CA ILE A 1150 28.03 17.31 0.87
C ILE A 1150 26.72 16.86 1.52
N TYR A 1151 25.83 17.80 1.84
CA TYR A 1151 24.54 17.51 2.48
C TYR A 1151 23.61 16.70 1.57
N TYR A 1152 23.66 16.92 0.25
CA TYR A 1152 22.95 16.08 -0.71
C TYR A 1152 23.46 14.62 -0.68
N ARG A 1153 24.79 14.42 -0.82
CA ARG A 1153 25.40 13.07 -0.85
C ARG A 1153 25.35 12.31 0.48
N GLU A 1154 25.42 13.00 1.62
CA GLU A 1154 25.22 12.36 2.92
C GLU A 1154 23.77 11.94 3.14
N GLY A 1155 22.80 12.71 2.65
CA GLY A 1155 21.39 12.41 2.80
C GLY A 1155 20.98 11.05 2.20
N PHE A 1156 21.59 10.63 1.09
CA PHE A 1156 21.39 9.29 0.51
C PHE A 1156 21.99 8.17 1.37
N LYS A 1157 23.05 8.44 2.14
CA LYS A 1157 23.61 7.46 3.10
C LYS A 1157 22.70 7.22 4.30
N GLU A 1158 21.70 8.08 4.52
CA GLU A 1158 20.63 7.85 5.50
C GLU A 1158 19.35 7.26 4.88
N ILE A 1159 19.29 7.03 3.56
CA ILE A 1159 18.21 6.24 2.94
C ILE A 1159 18.47 4.74 3.13
N ALA A 1160 19.73 4.31 2.96
CA ALA A 1160 20.21 3.02 3.45
C ALA A 1160 20.09 2.95 4.99
#